data_AF-A0AAU7PVD3-F1
#
_entry.id   AF-A0AAU7PVD3-F1
#
_cell.length_a   1.000
_cell.length_b   1.000
_cell.length_c   1.000
_cell.angle_alpha   90.00
_cell.angle_beta   90.00
_cell.angle_gamma   90.00
#
_symmetry.space_group_name_H-M   'P 1'
#
loop_
_entity.id
_entity.type
_entity.pdbx_description
1 polymer ?
#
loop_
_entity_poly.entity_id
_entity_poly.type
_entity_poly.pdbx_seq_one_letter_code
_entity_poly.pdbx_strand_id
1 'polypeptide(L)'
;MKKYKKARKMAVILASVLVMDSYMGAVSPYINAYAYTEKAATVNATTLNVRSGPGTTYSVVTKLTNGASVTVIDEKNASDGALWYQIRVSGSGGQAVTGYVSKSYLKFPATYTNNADFESRLTAEGFPESYKVKLRTLHAQYPKWVFRAQHTNLDWNTAVKEESQVGKTLVHTNSLSSWKSTVDGAYNWDTSTWIGYDGSSWVTASGDIVRYYMDPRNFLDETNVFQFMTHTYDSNKHTAEGLKTMVKGTFLSGESSGGSSNPGNTDSSSGGTVTGPGAVIGPGAAINPGTGAASETDSGKASLEGPQASITPKNLPVVMEYGPGASLTGPSSSNTNITGSVTGNSAYVNMIMNAASQSGVNPYVLAAMIIQEQGSSGSGKSISGKESGYEGYYNFFNIEAYQSGNMTAVQRGLWWASQSGNYERPWNSPEKSILGGAFYYGNNYVKVGQDTFYLKKFNVQGSNLYKHQYMTNVQGAASEGAVYSKAYNSDMKQTELEFKIPVYNNMPDNACSQPTGDGNPNNKLSGLSVEGFSMTPTFSRDTLEYNLIVDPAVSSINVYATALSSLASVKGTGTISLSSGNNDIKVAVTAQNGSVREYVLHVVRQNNGPTYTSGVGTGTGSGGNPSSGSGGNASSGPGGSIGPGVSKPSGTDNAGTPGGSNVTIAPNGSTSISVQTSTGVIAQGPGTDIKVTEAVTGSPQQTQAPADGQSSSSAKGDINGDGKINSLDVLKLQRYLLNLETISEKGKLAADLNGDGKVNSQDLLLLQKKILGL
;
A
#
# COMPACT_ATOMS: atom_id res chain seq x y z
N MET A 1 -38.73 -52.54 1.34
CA MET A 1 -37.30 -52.83 1.62
C MET A 1 -36.43 -52.09 0.60
N LYS A 2 -35.59 -51.14 1.05
CA LYS A 2 -34.75 -50.29 0.20
C LYS A 2 -33.29 -50.39 0.69
N LYS A 3 -32.40 -51.03 -0.09
CA LYS A 3 -30.91 -50.96 -0.09
C LYS A 3 -30.39 -51.99 -1.11
N TYR A 4 -29.11 -51.88 -1.52
CA TYR A 4 -28.38 -52.82 -2.41
C TYR A 4 -28.67 -52.82 -3.93
N LYS A 5 -28.82 -51.63 -4.55
CA LYS A 5 -28.59 -51.46 -6.02
C LYS A 5 -27.54 -50.40 -6.41
N LYS A 6 -26.80 -49.82 -5.44
CA LYS A 6 -25.74 -48.81 -5.68
C LYS A 6 -24.29 -49.34 -5.61
N ALA A 7 -24.06 -50.61 -5.25
CA ALA A 7 -22.71 -51.13 -4.98
C ALA A 7 -22.00 -51.84 -6.16
N ARG A 8 -22.61 -51.91 -7.36
CA ARG A 8 -22.04 -52.59 -8.54
C ARG A 8 -21.78 -51.70 -9.78
N LYS A 9 -21.88 -50.36 -9.64
CA LYS A 9 -21.53 -49.42 -10.72
C LYS A 9 -20.32 -48.51 -10.44
N MET A 10 -19.76 -48.50 -9.22
CA MET A 10 -18.53 -47.75 -8.90
C MET A 10 -17.24 -48.58 -9.01
N ALA A 11 -17.32 -49.89 -9.24
CA ALA A 11 -16.16 -50.79 -9.29
C ALA A 11 -15.68 -51.14 -10.72
N VAL A 12 -16.26 -50.52 -11.76
CA VAL A 12 -15.87 -50.74 -13.17
C VAL A 12 -15.37 -49.45 -13.84
N ILE A 13 -15.77 -48.27 -13.35
CA ILE A 13 -15.32 -46.98 -13.88
C ILE A 13 -13.88 -46.63 -13.44
N LEU A 14 -13.38 -47.25 -12.36
CA LEU A 14 -11.99 -47.07 -11.91
C LEU A 14 -10.96 -47.99 -12.61
N ALA A 15 -11.38 -48.79 -13.60
CA ALA A 15 -10.51 -49.77 -14.28
C ALA A 15 -10.30 -49.49 -15.78
N SER A 16 -10.69 -48.31 -16.27
CA SER A 16 -10.63 -47.95 -17.71
C SER A 16 -10.14 -46.52 -17.99
N VAL A 17 -9.40 -45.93 -17.04
CA VAL A 17 -8.67 -44.63 -17.22
C VAL A 17 -7.15 -44.89 -17.43
N LEU A 18 -6.77 -46.13 -17.69
CA LEU A 18 -5.41 -46.51 -18.08
C LEU A 18 -5.48 -47.42 -19.32
N VAL A 19 -4.51 -47.21 -20.22
CA VAL A 19 -4.24 -47.94 -21.48
C VAL A 19 -4.93 -47.41 -22.76
N MET A 20 -4.11 -46.68 -23.53
CA MET A 20 -4.06 -46.51 -25.00
C MET A 20 -5.14 -45.72 -25.75
N ASP A 21 -4.74 -44.53 -26.19
CA ASP A 21 -4.34 -44.20 -27.58
C ASP A 21 -5.04 -44.81 -28.81
N SER A 22 -5.01 -43.96 -29.85
CA SER A 22 -5.16 -44.22 -31.29
C SER A 22 -6.55 -44.20 -31.94
N TYR A 23 -6.67 -43.28 -32.91
CA TYR A 23 -7.45 -43.36 -34.15
C TYR A 23 -8.80 -44.12 -34.16
N MET A 24 -9.91 -43.38 -34.15
CA MET A 24 -10.82 -43.22 -35.30
C MET A 24 -12.01 -42.32 -34.92
N GLY A 25 -12.51 -41.51 -35.86
CA GLY A 25 -13.52 -40.49 -35.58
C GLY A 25 -14.97 -40.97 -35.74
N ALA A 26 -15.88 -40.39 -34.95
CA ALA A 26 -17.32 -40.40 -35.21
C ALA A 26 -18.00 -39.14 -34.63
N VAL A 27 -18.59 -38.33 -35.52
CA VAL A 27 -19.68 -37.34 -35.31
C VAL A 27 -20.01 -36.89 -33.87
N SER A 28 -19.55 -35.68 -33.51
CA SER A 28 -20.16 -34.92 -32.41
C SER A 28 -21.52 -34.33 -32.84
N PRO A 29 -22.58 -34.44 -32.01
CA PRO A 29 -23.76 -33.61 -32.16
C PRO A 29 -23.43 -32.15 -31.79
N TYR A 30 -23.63 -31.22 -32.72
CA TYR A 30 -23.44 -29.80 -32.48
C TYR A 30 -24.49 -29.27 -31.49
N ILE A 31 -24.07 -29.02 -30.25
CA ILE A 31 -24.81 -28.17 -29.30
C ILE A 31 -24.18 -26.77 -29.36
N ASN A 32 -24.79 -25.88 -30.13
CA ASN A 32 -24.47 -24.45 -30.09
C ASN A 32 -25.06 -23.83 -28.81
N ALA A 33 -24.33 -23.98 -27.70
CA ALA A 33 -24.50 -23.09 -26.56
C ALA A 33 -23.86 -21.74 -26.90
N TYR A 34 -24.65 -20.79 -27.36
CA TYR A 34 -24.21 -19.40 -27.50
C TYR A 34 -23.98 -18.81 -26.09
N ALA A 35 -22.76 -18.93 -25.58
CA ALA A 35 -22.35 -18.18 -24.41
C ALA A 35 -22.42 -16.69 -24.72
N TYR A 36 -23.11 -15.92 -23.86
CA TYR A 36 -23.08 -14.46 -23.96
C TYR A 36 -21.63 -13.99 -23.85
N THR A 37 -21.16 -13.18 -24.80
CA THR A 37 -19.80 -12.62 -24.74
C THR A 37 -19.75 -11.63 -23.58
N GLU A 38 -19.08 -12.01 -22.49
CA GLU A 38 -18.94 -11.16 -21.31
C GLU A 38 -18.29 -9.81 -21.69
N LYS A 39 -18.86 -8.70 -21.20
CA LYS A 39 -18.40 -7.34 -21.50
C LYS A 39 -18.08 -6.60 -20.21
N ALA A 40 -16.87 -6.09 -20.08
CA ALA A 40 -16.55 -5.14 -19.01
C ALA A 40 -17.35 -3.84 -19.22
N ALA A 41 -17.83 -3.25 -18.13
CA ALA A 41 -18.50 -1.95 -18.10
C ALA A 41 -18.24 -1.25 -16.77
N THR A 42 -18.55 0.05 -16.69
CA THR A 42 -18.55 0.84 -15.46
C THR A 42 -19.92 1.44 -15.19
N VAL A 43 -20.23 1.69 -13.91
CA VAL A 43 -21.50 2.30 -13.50
C VAL A 43 -21.49 3.81 -13.78
N ASN A 44 -22.44 4.27 -14.59
CA ASN A 44 -22.66 5.66 -14.95
C ASN A 44 -23.89 6.25 -14.23
N ALA A 45 -23.92 6.11 -12.90
CA ALA A 45 -24.94 6.68 -12.03
C ALA A 45 -24.34 6.92 -10.63
N THR A 46 -24.74 7.98 -9.94
CA THR A 46 -24.24 8.30 -8.58
C THR A 46 -24.42 7.11 -7.63
N THR A 47 -25.61 6.50 -7.66
CA THR A 47 -25.94 5.26 -6.96
C THR A 47 -26.84 4.41 -7.87
N LEU A 48 -26.44 3.17 -8.15
CA LEU A 48 -27.17 2.21 -8.98
C LEU A 48 -27.66 1.04 -8.13
N ASN A 49 -28.97 0.82 -8.08
CA ASN A 49 -29.56 -0.36 -7.46
C ASN A 49 -29.42 -1.57 -8.40
N VAL A 50 -28.69 -2.59 -7.99
CA VAL A 50 -28.62 -3.90 -8.66
C VAL A 50 -29.79 -4.75 -8.17
N ARG A 51 -30.57 -5.33 -9.08
CA ARG A 51 -31.85 -5.99 -8.77
C ARG A 51 -31.83 -7.49 -9.02
N SER A 52 -32.77 -8.22 -8.40
CA SER A 52 -32.90 -9.68 -8.56
C SER A 52 -33.47 -10.11 -9.93
N GLY A 53 -34.01 -9.18 -10.72
CA GLY A 53 -34.54 -9.41 -12.06
C GLY A 53 -34.63 -8.12 -12.90
N PRO A 54 -34.90 -8.25 -14.21
CA PRO A 54 -34.97 -7.12 -15.14
C PRO A 54 -36.25 -6.31 -14.94
N GLY A 55 -36.15 -5.18 -14.23
CA GLY A 55 -37.27 -4.26 -13.98
C GLY A 55 -37.19 -3.58 -12.61
N THR A 56 -37.87 -2.45 -12.45
CA THR A 56 -37.86 -1.67 -11.20
C THR A 56 -38.69 -2.28 -10.05
N THR A 57 -39.52 -3.27 -10.35
CA THR A 57 -40.34 -4.03 -9.38
C THR A 57 -39.56 -5.11 -8.63
N TYR A 58 -38.41 -5.56 -9.15
CA TYR A 58 -37.57 -6.57 -8.52
C TYR A 58 -36.81 -6.03 -7.30
N SER A 59 -36.60 -6.87 -6.28
CA SER A 59 -35.87 -6.52 -5.06
C SER A 59 -34.43 -6.09 -5.34
N VAL A 60 -33.92 -5.16 -4.53
CA VAL A 60 -32.52 -4.69 -4.61
C VAL A 60 -31.62 -5.70 -3.90
N VAL A 61 -30.61 -6.21 -4.61
CA VAL A 61 -29.63 -7.20 -4.13
C VAL A 61 -28.38 -6.49 -3.59
N THR A 62 -27.93 -5.42 -4.25
CA THR A 62 -26.83 -4.56 -3.77
C THR A 62 -26.93 -3.17 -4.41
N LYS A 63 -26.06 -2.25 -3.99
CA LYS A 63 -25.90 -0.91 -4.58
C LYS A 63 -24.47 -0.71 -5.05
N LEU A 64 -24.31 -0.10 -6.22
CA LEU A 64 -23.02 0.29 -6.79
C LEU A 64 -22.94 1.82 -6.89
N THR A 65 -21.75 2.38 -6.74
CA THR A 65 -21.48 3.81 -6.93
C THR A 65 -21.00 4.10 -8.35
N ASN A 66 -20.99 5.37 -8.74
CA ASN A 66 -20.38 5.81 -10.00
C ASN A 66 -18.94 5.28 -10.13
N GLY A 67 -18.55 4.84 -11.33
CA GLY A 67 -17.22 4.29 -11.64
C GLY A 67 -17.02 2.82 -11.23
N ALA A 68 -17.94 2.21 -10.47
CA ALA A 68 -17.81 0.80 -10.08
C ALA A 68 -17.70 -0.10 -11.32
N SER A 69 -16.66 -0.94 -11.35
CA SER A 69 -16.42 -1.89 -12.45
C SER A 69 -17.34 -3.09 -12.34
N VAL A 70 -17.94 -3.50 -13.46
CA VAL A 70 -18.87 -4.62 -13.57
C VAL A 70 -18.54 -5.47 -14.79
N THR A 71 -18.87 -6.76 -14.75
CA THR A 71 -18.89 -7.62 -15.94
C THR A 71 -20.33 -7.88 -16.33
N VAL A 72 -20.77 -7.43 -17.51
CA VAL A 72 -22.05 -7.85 -18.11
C VAL A 72 -21.91 -9.30 -18.57
N ILE A 73 -22.80 -10.17 -18.10
CA ILE A 73 -22.78 -11.62 -18.34
C ILE A 73 -24.01 -12.14 -19.09
N ASP A 74 -25.08 -11.36 -19.17
CA ASP A 74 -26.29 -11.65 -19.95
C ASP A 74 -27.08 -10.35 -20.22
N GLU A 75 -28.04 -10.38 -21.15
CA GLU A 75 -28.93 -9.25 -21.42
C GLU A 75 -30.39 -9.71 -21.61
N LYS A 76 -31.33 -8.96 -21.01
CA LYS A 76 -32.75 -9.34 -20.97
C LYS A 76 -33.65 -8.12 -20.97
N ASN A 77 -34.67 -8.15 -21.82
CA ASN A 77 -35.72 -7.14 -21.80
C ASN A 77 -36.63 -7.34 -20.58
N ALA A 78 -36.96 -6.23 -19.91
CA ALA A 78 -38.00 -6.17 -18.89
C ALA A 78 -39.40 -6.17 -19.54
N SER A 79 -40.46 -6.27 -18.72
CA SER A 79 -41.85 -6.30 -19.20
C SER A 79 -42.33 -5.02 -19.89
N ASP A 80 -41.61 -3.91 -19.70
CA ASP A 80 -41.80 -2.62 -20.37
C ASP A 80 -41.00 -2.49 -21.68
N GLY A 81 -40.28 -3.55 -22.08
CA GLY A 81 -39.40 -3.56 -23.26
C GLY A 81 -38.03 -2.91 -23.05
N ALA A 82 -37.73 -2.37 -21.86
CA ALA A 82 -36.43 -1.79 -21.57
C ALA A 82 -35.35 -2.89 -21.46
N LEU A 83 -34.16 -2.65 -22.03
CA LEU A 83 -33.04 -3.59 -21.96
C LEU A 83 -32.30 -3.47 -20.61
N TRP A 84 -32.25 -4.58 -19.88
CA TRP A 84 -31.47 -4.74 -18.65
C TRP A 84 -30.31 -5.71 -18.88
N TYR A 85 -29.16 -5.39 -18.30
CA TYR A 85 -28.00 -6.26 -18.28
C TYR A 85 -27.94 -7.03 -16.97
N GLN A 86 -27.71 -8.34 -17.04
CA GLN A 86 -27.24 -9.09 -15.90
C GLN A 86 -25.74 -8.82 -15.75
N ILE A 87 -25.34 -8.39 -14.56
CA ILE A 87 -23.95 -8.10 -14.20
C ILE A 87 -23.45 -9.04 -13.12
N ARG A 88 -22.15 -9.31 -13.15
CA ARG A 88 -21.34 -9.90 -12.08
C ARG A 88 -20.42 -8.83 -11.51
N VAL A 89 -20.40 -8.72 -10.18
CA VAL A 89 -19.55 -7.79 -9.42
C VAL A 89 -18.92 -8.48 -8.22
N SER A 90 -17.74 -8.04 -7.80
CA SER A 90 -17.13 -8.51 -6.55
C SER A 90 -17.84 -7.87 -5.37
N GLY A 91 -18.52 -8.69 -4.55
CA GLY A 91 -19.15 -8.27 -3.31
C GLY A 91 -18.19 -8.22 -2.12
N SER A 92 -18.70 -7.76 -0.98
CA SER A 92 -17.97 -7.72 0.29
C SER A 92 -17.40 -9.11 0.64
N GLY A 93 -16.09 -9.18 0.94
CA GLY A 93 -15.41 -10.44 1.20
C GLY A 93 -15.03 -11.26 -0.06
N GLY A 94 -15.07 -10.66 -1.26
CA GLY A 94 -14.57 -11.27 -2.50
C GLY A 94 -15.55 -12.24 -3.18
N GLN A 95 -16.76 -12.43 -2.64
CA GLN A 95 -17.77 -13.29 -3.25
C GLN A 95 -18.46 -12.60 -4.43
N ALA A 96 -18.58 -13.28 -5.57
CA ALA A 96 -19.23 -12.74 -6.75
C ALA A 96 -20.76 -12.60 -6.54
N VAL A 97 -21.27 -11.38 -6.67
CA VAL A 97 -22.71 -11.07 -6.64
C VAL A 97 -23.19 -10.87 -8.08
N THR A 98 -24.32 -11.49 -8.43
CA THR A 98 -24.98 -11.30 -9.73
C THR A 98 -26.36 -10.65 -9.57
N GLY A 99 -26.73 -9.78 -10.51
CA GLY A 99 -28.06 -9.20 -10.59
C GLY A 99 -28.23 -8.29 -11.82
N TYR A 100 -29.40 -7.68 -11.97
CA TYR A 100 -29.77 -6.90 -13.15
C TYR A 100 -29.70 -5.39 -12.92
N VAL A 101 -29.26 -4.66 -13.94
CA VAL A 101 -29.25 -3.18 -14.01
C VAL A 101 -29.73 -2.70 -15.37
N SER A 102 -30.37 -1.54 -15.45
CA SER A 102 -30.77 -0.96 -16.74
C SER A 102 -29.54 -0.54 -17.56
N LYS A 103 -29.59 -0.79 -18.87
CA LYS A 103 -28.55 -0.38 -19.85
C LYS A 103 -28.15 1.09 -19.70
N SER A 104 -29.10 1.99 -19.43
CA SER A 104 -28.87 3.43 -19.34
C SER A 104 -27.90 3.85 -18.23
N TYR A 105 -27.61 2.97 -17.28
CA TYR A 105 -26.68 3.22 -16.16
C TYR A 105 -25.34 2.50 -16.29
N LEU A 106 -25.06 1.83 -17.41
CA LEU A 106 -23.75 1.25 -17.70
C LEU A 106 -23.06 2.00 -18.85
N LYS A 107 -21.78 2.32 -18.64
CA LYS A 107 -20.87 2.81 -19.67
C LYS A 107 -19.94 1.67 -20.07
N PHE A 108 -19.89 1.38 -21.37
CA PHE A 108 -18.95 0.41 -21.92
C PHE A 108 -17.64 1.11 -22.29
N PRO A 109 -16.47 0.44 -22.20
CA PRO A 109 -15.23 0.96 -22.74
C PRO A 109 -15.39 1.31 -24.22
N ALA A 110 -14.92 2.49 -24.61
CA ALA A 110 -14.89 2.84 -26.03
C ALA A 110 -13.98 1.85 -26.78
N THR A 111 -14.48 1.31 -27.89
CA THR A 111 -13.68 0.38 -28.71
C THR A 111 -12.58 1.17 -29.40
N TYR A 112 -11.34 0.93 -29.01
CA TYR A 112 -10.19 1.54 -29.65
C TYR A 112 -10.03 1.03 -31.08
N THR A 113 -10.10 1.95 -32.04
CA THR A 113 -9.69 1.71 -33.43
C THR A 113 -8.22 2.08 -33.54
N ASN A 114 -7.41 1.21 -34.17
CA ASN A 114 -5.97 1.43 -34.27
C ASN A 114 -5.64 2.80 -34.89
N ASN A 115 -4.84 3.59 -34.16
CA ASN A 115 -4.38 4.91 -34.56
C ASN A 115 -2.85 4.89 -34.57
N ALA A 116 -2.26 4.82 -35.77
CA ALA A 116 -0.82 4.66 -35.95
C ALA A 116 -0.01 5.78 -35.27
N ASP A 117 -0.46 7.03 -35.36
CA ASP A 117 0.22 8.17 -34.72
C ASP A 117 0.18 8.06 -33.19
N PHE A 118 -0.93 7.55 -32.64
CA PHE A 118 -1.06 7.32 -31.20
C PHE A 118 -0.15 6.18 -30.71
N GLU A 119 -0.13 5.02 -31.39
CA GLU A 119 0.80 3.93 -31.06
C GLU A 119 2.27 4.37 -31.21
N SER A 120 2.58 5.18 -32.23
CA SER A 120 3.91 5.74 -32.45
C SER A 120 4.30 6.69 -31.30
N ARG A 121 3.40 7.56 -30.84
CA ARG A 121 3.63 8.40 -29.66
C ARG A 121 3.85 7.57 -28.40
N LEU A 122 2.98 6.60 -28.10
CA LEU A 122 3.14 5.73 -26.92
C LEU A 122 4.46 4.93 -26.95
N THR A 123 4.98 4.62 -28.14
CA THR A 123 6.24 3.90 -28.31
C THR A 123 7.45 4.83 -28.23
N ALA A 124 7.37 6.05 -28.76
CA ALA A 124 8.40 7.08 -28.61
C ALA A 124 8.56 7.56 -27.15
N GLU A 125 7.44 7.62 -26.40
CA GLU A 125 7.41 7.84 -24.95
C GLU A 125 7.85 6.59 -24.15
N GLY A 126 8.20 5.47 -24.79
CA GLY A 126 8.71 4.29 -24.10
C GLY A 126 7.73 3.62 -23.12
N PHE A 127 6.41 3.79 -23.29
CA PHE A 127 5.43 3.12 -22.42
C PHE A 127 5.48 1.59 -22.60
N PRO A 128 5.56 0.80 -21.51
CA PRO A 128 5.38 -0.65 -21.58
C PRO A 128 3.96 -1.03 -22.03
N GLU A 129 3.81 -2.18 -22.68
CA GLU A 129 2.50 -2.64 -23.19
C GLU A 129 1.43 -2.78 -22.09
N SER A 130 1.84 -3.10 -20.85
CA SER A 130 0.96 -3.15 -19.68
C SER A 130 0.33 -1.80 -19.28
N TYR A 131 0.87 -0.68 -19.78
CA TYR A 131 0.24 0.64 -19.72
C TYR A 131 -0.68 0.89 -20.92
N LYS A 132 -0.21 0.56 -22.14
CA LYS A 132 -0.85 0.95 -23.41
C LYS A 132 -2.30 0.48 -23.52
N VAL A 133 -2.65 -0.68 -22.97
CA VAL A 133 -4.04 -1.20 -22.94
C VAL A 133 -5.03 -0.17 -22.38
N LYS A 134 -4.74 0.43 -21.22
CA LYS A 134 -5.63 1.44 -20.61
C LYS A 134 -5.51 2.81 -21.30
N LEU A 135 -4.31 3.18 -21.77
CA LEU A 135 -4.12 4.44 -22.52
C LEU A 135 -4.92 4.46 -23.83
N ARG A 136 -5.03 3.34 -24.55
CA ARG A 136 -5.92 3.17 -25.71
C ARG A 136 -7.39 3.36 -25.34
N THR A 137 -7.83 2.81 -24.20
CA THR A 137 -9.20 3.00 -23.69
C THR A 137 -9.50 4.46 -23.34
N LEU A 138 -8.53 5.22 -22.84
CA LEU A 138 -8.66 6.66 -22.62
C LEU A 138 -8.67 7.44 -23.93
N HIS A 139 -7.73 7.17 -24.84
CA HIS A 139 -7.64 7.84 -26.15
C HIS A 139 -8.89 7.63 -27.01
N ALA A 140 -9.49 6.44 -26.96
CA ALA A 140 -10.76 6.16 -27.65
C ALA A 140 -11.94 6.98 -27.12
N GLN A 141 -11.88 7.48 -25.89
CA GLN A 141 -12.90 8.37 -25.30
C GLN A 141 -12.53 9.85 -25.43
N TYR A 142 -11.23 10.16 -25.40
CA TYR A 142 -10.68 11.51 -25.38
C TYR A 142 -9.47 11.61 -26.32
N PRO A 143 -9.69 11.70 -27.66
CA PRO A 143 -8.61 11.57 -28.65
C PRO A 143 -7.56 12.69 -28.64
N LYS A 144 -7.82 13.78 -27.90
CA LYS A 144 -6.90 14.92 -27.73
C LYS A 144 -6.06 14.84 -26.45
N TRP A 145 -6.27 13.84 -25.59
CA TRP A 145 -5.45 13.70 -24.38
C TRP A 145 -4.03 13.26 -24.75
N VAL A 146 -3.06 13.88 -24.11
CA VAL A 146 -1.63 13.66 -24.33
C VAL A 146 -1.07 12.90 -23.14
N PHE A 147 -0.50 11.73 -23.38
CA PHE A 147 0.15 10.93 -22.35
C PHE A 147 1.66 11.02 -22.53
N ARG A 148 2.36 11.54 -21.52
CA ARG A 148 3.82 11.63 -21.45
C ARG A 148 4.34 10.63 -20.44
N ALA A 149 5.39 9.91 -20.81
CA ALA A 149 6.06 9.04 -19.85
C ALA A 149 7.03 9.84 -18.99
N GLN A 150 6.92 9.66 -17.69
CA GLN A 150 7.90 10.14 -16.74
C GLN A 150 8.78 8.97 -16.32
N HIS A 151 9.87 8.76 -17.06
CA HIS A 151 10.89 7.79 -16.68
C HIS A 151 11.54 8.23 -15.36
N THR A 152 11.23 7.53 -14.27
CA THR A 152 11.76 7.87 -12.95
C THR A 152 13.24 7.50 -12.84
N ASN A 153 13.69 6.53 -13.65
CA ASN A 153 14.98 5.83 -13.57
C ASN A 153 15.21 5.09 -12.24
N LEU A 154 14.16 4.91 -11.44
CA LEU A 154 14.20 4.22 -10.16
C LEU A 154 13.77 2.77 -10.33
N ASP A 155 14.46 1.86 -9.63
CA ASP A 155 14.00 0.49 -9.45
C ASP A 155 12.70 0.47 -8.62
N TRP A 156 11.69 -0.24 -9.13
CA TRP A 156 10.35 -0.33 -8.53
C TRP A 156 10.38 -0.84 -7.09
N ASN A 157 11.14 -1.90 -6.81
CA ASN A 157 11.18 -2.51 -5.48
C ASN A 157 11.89 -1.59 -4.48
N THR A 158 12.91 -0.86 -4.94
CA THR A 158 13.59 0.17 -4.16
C THR A 158 12.65 1.33 -3.84
N ALA A 159 11.93 1.87 -4.83
CA ALA A 159 10.99 2.97 -4.61
C ALA A 159 9.85 2.59 -3.64
N VAL A 160 9.29 1.38 -3.79
CA VAL A 160 8.29 0.83 -2.86
C VAL A 160 8.87 0.66 -1.45
N LYS A 161 10.11 0.15 -1.32
CA LYS A 161 10.78 -0.03 -0.02
C LYS A 161 10.97 1.31 0.69
N GLU A 162 11.42 2.34 -0.02
CA GLU A 162 11.61 3.68 0.52
C GLU A 162 10.28 4.33 0.94
N GLU A 163 9.18 4.09 0.23
CA GLU A 163 7.83 4.55 0.63
C GLU A 163 7.20 3.74 1.77
N SER A 164 7.60 2.47 1.93
CA SER A 164 7.08 1.54 2.95
C SER A 164 7.81 1.65 4.30
N GLN A 165 8.66 2.65 4.49
CA GLN A 165 9.34 2.89 5.77
C GLN A 165 8.34 3.22 6.89
N VAL A 166 8.66 2.76 8.10
CA VAL A 166 7.83 2.92 9.29
C VAL A 166 7.53 4.40 9.56
N GLY A 167 6.25 4.73 9.73
CA GLY A 167 5.77 6.10 9.97
C GLY A 167 5.71 7.02 8.75
N LYS A 168 6.20 6.59 7.57
CA LYS A 168 6.33 7.46 6.40
C LYS A 168 5.04 7.56 5.57
N THR A 169 4.60 6.43 5.02
CA THR A 169 3.31 6.34 4.31
C THR A 169 2.29 5.71 5.24
N LEU A 170 1.13 6.34 5.38
CA LEU A 170 0.12 6.01 6.39
C LEU A 170 -1.23 5.62 5.77
N VAL A 171 -1.98 4.82 6.53
CA VAL A 171 -3.40 4.49 6.32
C VAL A 171 -4.18 4.73 7.62
N HIS A 172 -5.49 4.88 7.52
CA HIS A 172 -6.35 5.06 8.69
C HIS A 172 -6.48 3.73 9.48
N THR A 173 -6.63 3.79 10.81
CA THR A 173 -6.77 2.60 11.67
C THR A 173 -7.92 1.69 11.26
N ASN A 174 -9.04 2.27 10.82
CA ASN A 174 -10.22 1.56 10.31
C ASN A 174 -10.05 0.93 8.91
N SER A 175 -8.89 1.08 8.24
CA SER A 175 -8.59 0.32 7.02
C SER A 175 -8.41 -1.17 7.32
N LEU A 176 -8.62 -2.01 6.29
CA LEU A 176 -8.45 -3.47 6.37
C LEU A 176 -7.08 -3.84 6.94
N SER A 177 -6.97 -4.94 7.69
CA SER A 177 -5.68 -5.32 8.30
C SER A 177 -4.56 -5.53 7.29
N SER A 178 -4.86 -6.02 6.09
CA SER A 178 -3.88 -6.17 5.00
C SER A 178 -3.34 -4.85 4.43
N TRP A 179 -3.97 -3.71 4.72
CA TRP A 179 -3.47 -2.37 4.36
C TRP A 179 -2.50 -1.81 5.41
N LYS A 180 -2.42 -2.42 6.59
CA LYS A 180 -1.65 -1.92 7.73
C LYS A 180 -0.40 -2.77 7.92
N SER A 181 0.76 -2.12 8.07
CA SER A 181 2.05 -2.82 8.11
C SER A 181 2.24 -3.63 9.39
N THR A 182 2.86 -4.80 9.29
CA THR A 182 3.22 -5.67 10.43
C THR A 182 4.73 -5.83 10.61
N VAL A 183 5.53 -5.01 9.90
CA VAL A 183 6.98 -4.92 10.09
C VAL A 183 7.32 -4.42 11.49
N ASP A 184 8.53 -4.72 11.96
CA ASP A 184 9.00 -4.29 13.27
C ASP A 184 8.97 -2.76 13.39
N GLY A 185 8.44 -2.26 14.51
CA GLY A 185 8.17 -0.84 14.72
C GLY A 185 6.81 -0.33 14.20
N ALA A 186 6.08 -1.09 13.38
CA ALA A 186 4.71 -0.75 12.95
C ALA A 186 3.59 -1.51 13.69
N TYR A 187 3.90 -2.68 14.25
CA TYR A 187 2.92 -3.55 14.92
C TYR A 187 3.49 -4.21 16.17
N ASN A 188 2.73 -4.16 17.26
CA ASN A 188 3.03 -4.86 18.50
C ASN A 188 2.38 -6.26 18.48
N TRP A 189 3.20 -7.29 18.39
CA TRP A 189 2.77 -8.69 18.33
C TRP A 189 2.27 -9.25 19.67
N ASP A 190 2.65 -8.65 20.80
CA ASP A 190 2.20 -9.07 22.14
C ASP A 190 0.77 -8.58 22.43
N THR A 191 0.48 -7.32 22.11
CA THR A 191 -0.86 -6.72 22.28
C THR A 191 -1.77 -6.90 21.06
N SER A 192 -1.22 -7.36 19.94
CA SER A 192 -1.88 -7.43 18.62
C SER A 192 -2.37 -6.08 18.06
N THR A 193 -1.69 -4.97 18.38
CA THR A 193 -2.09 -3.60 18.00
C THR A 193 -1.08 -2.92 17.08
N TRP A 194 -1.55 -2.15 16.10
CA TRP A 194 -0.71 -1.26 15.30
C TRP A 194 -0.25 -0.02 16.08
N ILE A 195 0.92 0.49 15.73
CA ILE A 195 1.52 1.69 16.32
C ILE A 195 0.99 2.92 15.57
N GLY A 196 0.47 3.88 16.33
CA GLY A 196 -0.14 5.12 15.84
C GLY A 196 0.87 6.20 15.50
N TYR A 197 0.57 6.97 14.46
CA TYR A 197 1.29 8.15 13.98
C TYR A 197 0.29 9.31 13.85
N ASP A 198 0.77 10.55 13.98
CA ASP A 198 -0.07 11.77 13.93
C ASP A 198 -1.34 11.70 14.82
N GLY A 199 -1.20 11.08 16.00
CA GLY A 199 -2.31 10.72 16.88
C GLY A 199 -2.55 9.19 16.90
N SER A 200 -3.78 8.78 17.19
CA SER A 200 -4.19 7.37 17.24
C SER A 200 -4.96 6.88 16.02
N SER A 201 -5.27 7.75 15.06
CA SER A 201 -6.11 7.45 13.89
C SER A 201 -5.33 6.96 12.66
N TRP A 202 -4.02 7.17 12.60
CA TRP A 202 -3.18 6.79 11.45
C TRP A 202 -2.11 5.79 11.85
N VAL A 203 -1.80 4.83 10.97
CA VAL A 203 -0.80 3.78 11.18
C VAL A 203 0.00 3.53 9.89
N THR A 204 1.19 2.94 10.01
CA THR A 204 2.06 2.65 8.86
C THR A 204 1.34 1.76 7.83
N ALA A 205 1.37 2.16 6.57
CA ALA A 205 0.82 1.42 5.43
C ALA A 205 1.64 0.15 5.11
N SER A 206 0.98 -0.95 4.75
CA SER A 206 1.66 -2.16 4.29
C SER A 206 2.33 -1.95 2.93
N GLY A 207 3.41 -2.67 2.66
CA GLY A 207 4.10 -2.58 1.37
C GLY A 207 3.21 -2.91 0.17
N ASP A 208 2.17 -3.73 0.36
CA ASP A 208 1.25 -4.12 -0.72
C ASP A 208 0.21 -3.05 -1.04
N ILE A 209 -0.28 -2.30 -0.04
CA ILE A 209 -1.14 -1.13 -0.33
C ILE A 209 -0.32 0.03 -0.90
N VAL A 210 0.94 0.18 -0.49
CA VAL A 210 1.90 1.12 -1.11
C VAL A 210 2.12 0.76 -2.58
N ARG A 211 2.41 -0.51 -2.91
CA ARG A 211 2.49 -0.99 -4.31
C ARG A 211 1.24 -0.65 -5.12
N TYR A 212 0.06 -0.92 -4.57
CA TYR A 212 -1.21 -0.64 -5.25
C TYR A 212 -1.36 0.84 -5.64
N TYR A 213 -1.09 1.77 -4.71
CA TYR A 213 -1.24 3.21 -4.97
C TYR A 213 -0.06 3.85 -5.71
N MET A 214 1.14 3.26 -5.64
CA MET A 214 2.28 3.69 -6.45
C MET A 214 2.15 3.23 -7.91
N ASP A 215 1.45 2.14 -8.22
CA ASP A 215 1.39 1.60 -9.59
C ASP A 215 0.44 2.43 -10.47
N PRO A 216 0.96 3.21 -11.45
CA PRO A 216 0.12 4.13 -12.21
C PRO A 216 -0.94 3.41 -13.05
N ARG A 217 -0.67 2.15 -13.43
CA ARG A 217 -1.58 1.31 -14.23
C ARG A 217 -2.89 1.03 -13.50
N ASN A 218 -2.94 1.12 -12.18
CA ASN A 218 -4.20 1.00 -11.42
C ASN A 218 -5.16 2.16 -11.69
N PHE A 219 -4.65 3.33 -12.08
CA PHE A 219 -5.38 4.60 -12.11
C PHE A 219 -5.56 5.23 -13.50
N LEU A 220 -5.26 4.49 -14.56
CA LEU A 220 -5.48 4.93 -15.95
C LEU A 220 -6.96 4.79 -16.36
N ASP A 221 -7.82 5.57 -15.71
CA ASP A 221 -9.25 5.75 -16.02
C ASP A 221 -9.62 7.25 -16.04
N GLU A 222 -10.81 7.59 -16.55
CA GLU A 222 -11.24 8.97 -16.83
C GLU A 222 -11.36 9.91 -15.61
N THR A 223 -11.19 9.36 -14.40
CA THR A 223 -11.26 10.06 -13.11
C THR A 223 -9.90 10.04 -12.44
N ASN A 224 -9.30 8.87 -12.23
CA ASN A 224 -8.08 8.73 -11.43
C ASN A 224 -6.80 9.10 -12.20
N VAL A 225 -6.85 9.20 -13.54
CA VAL A 225 -5.70 9.65 -14.36
C VAL A 225 -5.34 11.12 -14.07
N PHE A 226 -6.27 11.90 -13.53
CA PHE A 226 -6.03 13.29 -13.13
C PHE A 226 -4.97 13.45 -12.03
N GLN A 227 -4.59 12.38 -11.31
CA GLN A 227 -3.43 12.45 -10.42
C GLN A 227 -2.09 12.67 -11.16
N PHE A 228 -2.07 12.40 -12.47
CA PHE A 228 -0.93 12.60 -13.38
C PHE A 228 -1.05 13.88 -14.22
N MET A 229 -2.12 14.68 -14.06
CA MET A 229 -2.30 15.95 -14.77
C MET A 229 -1.09 16.86 -14.56
N THR A 230 -0.56 17.47 -15.62
CA THR A 230 0.56 18.41 -15.50
C THR A 230 0.12 19.75 -14.91
N HIS A 231 0.74 20.15 -13.80
CA HIS A 231 0.46 21.39 -13.08
C HIS A 231 1.35 22.55 -13.53
N THR A 232 2.33 22.30 -14.42
CA THR A 232 3.17 23.32 -15.06
C THR A 232 2.39 24.12 -16.10
N TYR A 233 2.59 25.44 -16.18
CA TYR A 233 2.02 26.30 -17.21
C TYR A 233 2.74 26.14 -18.55
N ASP A 234 1.98 25.89 -19.62
CA ASP A 234 2.41 25.97 -21.02
C ASP A 234 1.46 26.92 -21.75
N SER A 235 1.98 28.04 -22.24
CA SER A 235 1.21 29.10 -22.91
C SER A 235 0.65 28.68 -24.28
N ASN A 236 1.16 27.60 -24.88
CA ASN A 236 0.65 27.07 -26.15
C ASN A 236 -0.58 26.17 -25.96
N LYS A 237 -0.73 25.57 -24.77
CA LYS A 237 -1.82 24.64 -24.42
C LYS A 237 -2.90 25.29 -23.56
N HIS A 238 -2.48 26.14 -22.62
CA HIS A 238 -3.37 26.73 -21.63
C HIS A 238 -3.85 28.12 -22.08
N THR A 239 -5.09 28.18 -22.56
CA THR A 239 -5.71 29.38 -23.15
C THR A 239 -6.83 29.93 -22.27
N ALA A 240 -7.15 31.22 -22.43
CA ALA A 240 -8.28 31.84 -21.75
C ALA A 240 -9.61 31.20 -22.19
N GLU A 241 -9.70 30.74 -23.44
CA GLU A 241 -10.87 30.06 -24.03
C GLU A 241 -11.10 28.71 -23.37
N GLY A 242 -10.05 27.88 -23.20
CA GLY A 242 -10.14 26.65 -22.42
C GLY A 242 -10.52 26.91 -20.96
N LEU A 243 -10.00 27.98 -20.36
CA LEU A 243 -10.36 28.34 -18.98
C LEU A 243 -11.84 28.74 -18.88
N LYS A 244 -12.35 29.57 -19.81
CA LYS A 244 -13.78 29.92 -19.91
C LYS A 244 -14.65 28.66 -20.06
N THR A 245 -14.23 27.71 -20.90
CA THR A 245 -14.91 26.41 -21.05
C THR A 245 -14.96 25.66 -19.72
N MET A 246 -13.85 25.59 -18.98
CA MET A 246 -13.78 24.90 -17.69
C MET A 246 -14.65 25.53 -16.60
N VAL A 247 -14.62 26.87 -16.44
CA VAL A 247 -15.32 27.56 -15.35
C VAL A 247 -16.82 27.80 -15.59
N LYS A 248 -17.33 27.43 -16.78
CA LYS A 248 -18.75 27.50 -17.15
C LYS A 248 -19.65 26.84 -16.10
N GLY A 249 -20.67 27.57 -15.62
CA GLY A 249 -21.56 27.11 -14.55
C GLY A 249 -20.98 27.23 -13.13
N THR A 250 -19.86 27.95 -12.96
CA THR A 250 -19.30 28.31 -11.64
C THR A 250 -19.16 29.83 -11.51
N PHE A 251 -19.01 30.32 -10.28
CA PHE A 251 -18.81 31.75 -9.99
C PHE A 251 -17.59 32.38 -10.71
N LEU A 252 -16.59 31.58 -11.08
CA LEU A 252 -15.41 32.03 -11.81
C LEU A 252 -15.69 32.40 -13.28
N SER A 253 -16.85 32.02 -13.83
CA SER A 253 -17.31 32.50 -15.14
C SER A 253 -17.66 34.00 -15.16
N GLY A 254 -17.89 34.60 -13.99
CA GLY A 254 -18.43 35.97 -13.88
C GLY A 254 -19.92 36.07 -14.17
N GLU A 255 -20.57 34.99 -14.60
CA GLU A 255 -22.02 34.91 -14.68
C GLU A 255 -22.59 34.71 -13.28
N SER A 256 -23.35 35.68 -12.79
CA SER A 256 -24.10 35.51 -11.55
C SER A 256 -25.07 34.34 -11.73
N SER A 257 -25.06 33.38 -10.79
CA SER A 257 -26.09 32.35 -10.68
C SER A 257 -27.40 32.97 -10.16
N GLY A 258 -27.96 33.90 -10.93
CA GLY A 258 -29.27 34.47 -10.73
C GLY A 258 -30.29 33.65 -11.51
N GLY A 259 -31.12 32.90 -10.79
CA GLY A 259 -32.38 32.44 -11.35
C GLY A 259 -33.19 33.67 -11.80
N SER A 260 -33.70 33.65 -13.02
CA SER A 260 -34.43 34.78 -13.59
C SER A 260 -35.78 35.00 -12.90
N SER A 261 -35.81 35.81 -11.83
CA SER A 261 -37.04 36.40 -11.31
C SER A 261 -37.24 37.79 -11.92
N ASN A 262 -37.98 37.82 -13.03
CA ASN A 262 -38.37 39.05 -13.73
C ASN A 262 -39.41 39.82 -12.88
N PRO A 263 -39.19 41.10 -12.53
CA PRO A 263 -40.13 41.86 -11.70
C PRO A 263 -41.26 42.44 -12.58
N GLY A 264 -42.48 41.93 -12.47
CA GLY A 264 -43.56 42.30 -13.39
C GLY A 264 -44.98 42.00 -12.94
N ASN A 265 -45.54 42.95 -12.18
CA ASN A 265 -46.97 43.27 -12.04
C ASN A 265 -47.90 42.33 -11.21
N THR A 266 -48.81 42.99 -10.49
CA THR A 266 -49.84 42.43 -9.61
C THR A 266 -51.17 42.25 -10.32
N ASP A 267 -51.86 41.12 -10.08
CA ASP A 267 -53.32 41.13 -9.96
C ASP A 267 -53.81 40.00 -9.03
N SER A 268 -55.03 40.14 -8.51
CA SER A 268 -55.60 39.31 -7.45
C SER A 268 -56.75 38.43 -7.95
N SER A 269 -56.71 37.12 -7.74
CA SER A 269 -57.91 36.34 -7.34
C SER A 269 -57.65 34.86 -7.01
N SER A 270 -58.36 34.43 -5.98
CA SER A 270 -58.68 33.08 -5.50
C SER A 270 -58.40 31.83 -6.36
N GLY A 271 -57.70 30.87 -5.75
CA GLY A 271 -58.27 29.53 -5.47
C GLY A 271 -57.93 28.37 -6.41
N GLY A 272 -57.13 27.41 -5.93
CA GLY A 272 -56.94 26.11 -6.59
C GLY A 272 -55.74 25.30 -6.06
N THR A 273 -55.99 24.24 -5.30
CA THR A 273 -54.96 23.43 -4.63
C THR A 273 -54.29 22.42 -5.58
N VAL A 274 -52.96 22.44 -5.71
CA VAL A 274 -52.14 21.29 -6.12
C VAL A 274 -50.85 21.26 -5.30
N THR A 275 -50.58 20.12 -4.66
CA THR A 275 -49.38 19.90 -3.83
C THR A 275 -48.29 19.17 -4.62
N GLY A 276 -47.06 19.70 -4.57
CA GLY A 276 -45.87 19.03 -5.11
C GLY A 276 -44.74 18.97 -4.06
N PRO A 277 -44.14 17.80 -3.80
CA PRO A 277 -42.92 17.70 -2.97
C PRO A 277 -41.72 18.20 -3.79
N GLY A 278 -40.65 18.74 -3.21
CA GLY A 278 -40.20 18.68 -1.83
C GLY A 278 -38.69 18.42 -1.87
N ALA A 279 -37.87 19.42 -1.54
CA ALA A 279 -36.43 19.36 -1.72
C ALA A 279 -35.79 18.26 -0.86
N VAL A 280 -34.91 17.44 -1.45
CA VAL A 280 -34.27 16.31 -0.76
C VAL A 280 -32.78 16.59 -0.57
N ILE A 281 -32.37 16.64 0.70
CA ILE A 281 -30.98 16.75 1.15
C ILE A 281 -30.24 15.46 0.79
N GLY A 282 -29.07 15.55 0.17
CA GLY A 282 -28.28 14.39 -0.27
C GLY A 282 -27.52 13.70 0.87
N PRO A 283 -27.72 12.39 1.12
CA PRO A 283 -27.02 11.67 2.18
C PRO A 283 -25.74 10.98 1.67
N GLY A 284 -24.60 11.28 2.29
CA GLY A 284 -23.41 10.42 2.27
C GLY A 284 -23.57 9.28 3.26
N ALA A 285 -23.38 8.03 2.82
CA ALA A 285 -23.73 6.85 3.62
C ALA A 285 -22.68 6.50 4.70
N ALA A 286 -23.12 6.48 5.95
CA ALA A 286 -22.44 5.76 7.03
C ALA A 286 -22.90 4.29 7.07
N ILE A 287 -22.02 3.39 7.50
CA ILE A 287 -22.38 2.00 7.81
C ILE A 287 -22.77 1.92 9.29
N ASN A 288 -23.92 1.33 9.58
CA ASN A 288 -24.52 1.25 10.91
C ASN A 288 -24.29 -0.13 11.55
N PRO A 289 -24.14 -0.21 12.88
CA PRO A 289 -24.80 -1.30 13.60
C PRO A 289 -25.54 -0.84 14.87
N GLY A 290 -26.82 -1.24 14.98
CA GLY A 290 -27.37 -1.77 16.25
C GLY A 290 -27.94 -0.80 17.29
N THR A 291 -29.22 -0.44 17.12
CA THR A 291 -30.27 -0.35 18.17
C THR A 291 -30.05 0.42 19.48
N GLY A 292 -30.91 1.41 19.73
CA GLY A 292 -31.19 1.94 21.08
C GLY A 292 -31.64 3.40 21.06
N ALA A 293 -32.92 3.68 21.35
CA ALA A 293 -33.48 5.04 21.32
C ALA A 293 -33.52 5.69 22.72
N ALA A 294 -33.05 6.94 22.83
CA ALA A 294 -33.40 7.89 23.88
C ALA A 294 -33.03 9.34 23.44
N SER A 295 -33.68 10.34 24.02
CA SER A 295 -33.78 11.73 23.51
C SER A 295 -32.54 12.64 23.66
N GLU A 296 -32.49 13.61 22.74
CA GLU A 296 -32.13 15.04 22.91
C GLU A 296 -30.89 15.44 23.75
N THR A 297 -29.92 16.09 23.10
CA THR A 297 -29.83 17.56 23.16
C THR A 297 -28.89 18.12 22.08
N ASP A 298 -29.28 19.24 21.48
CA ASP A 298 -28.54 19.93 20.42
C ASP A 298 -27.27 20.61 20.97
N SER A 299 -26.11 20.28 20.40
CA SER A 299 -24.90 21.08 20.52
C SER A 299 -23.98 20.82 19.33
N GLY A 300 -23.68 21.88 18.57
CA GLY A 300 -22.91 21.78 17.33
C GLY A 300 -21.52 21.20 17.54
N LYS A 301 -21.25 20.03 16.94
CA LYS A 301 -19.90 19.45 16.84
C LYS A 301 -19.48 19.31 15.39
N ALA A 302 -18.59 20.20 14.97
CA ALA A 302 -17.79 20.01 13.77
C ALA A 302 -16.71 18.95 14.04
N SER A 303 -16.93 17.71 13.59
CA SER A 303 -15.87 16.72 13.38
C SER A 303 -16.38 15.54 12.56
N LEU A 304 -15.91 15.42 11.31
CA LEU A 304 -15.80 14.16 10.56
C LEU A 304 -14.60 14.30 9.63
N GLU A 305 -13.50 13.61 9.94
CA GLU A 305 -12.28 13.66 9.14
C GLU A 305 -12.42 12.90 7.81
N GLY A 306 -12.01 13.57 6.74
CA GLY A 306 -11.60 13.00 5.47
C GLY A 306 -10.59 13.98 4.85
N PRO A 307 -9.72 13.54 3.92
CA PRO A 307 -8.68 14.40 3.37
C PRO A 307 -9.29 15.63 2.69
N GLN A 308 -9.15 16.78 3.35
CA GLN A 308 -9.50 18.08 2.80
C GLN A 308 -8.36 18.47 1.86
N ALA A 309 -8.62 18.54 0.55
CA ALA A 309 -7.62 18.83 -0.49
C ALA A 309 -7.25 20.33 -0.58
N SER A 310 -7.08 20.96 0.60
CA SER A 310 -6.45 22.27 0.77
C SER A 310 -5.05 22.22 0.18
N ILE A 311 -4.49 23.39 -0.16
CA ILE A 311 -3.07 23.53 -0.51
C ILE A 311 -2.15 23.79 0.70
N THR A 312 -2.73 23.80 1.91
CA THR A 312 -1.98 23.80 3.19
C THR A 312 -1.83 22.35 3.69
N PRO A 313 -0.60 21.83 3.92
CA PRO A 313 -0.39 20.49 4.48
C PRO A 313 -1.03 20.35 5.87
N LYS A 314 -1.93 19.38 6.05
CA LYS A 314 -2.46 18.99 7.36
C LYS A 314 -1.64 17.84 7.94
N ASN A 315 -0.49 18.21 8.53
CA ASN A 315 0.22 17.58 9.66
C ASN A 315 1.72 17.88 9.56
N LEU A 316 2.30 18.30 10.67
CA LEU A 316 3.75 18.36 10.91
C LEU A 316 4.07 17.29 11.96
N PRO A 317 5.09 16.47 11.72
CA PRO A 317 6.08 16.30 12.79
C PRO A 317 7.53 16.46 12.32
N VAL A 318 8.34 16.95 13.27
CA VAL A 318 9.82 17.08 13.25
C VAL A 318 10.39 18.14 12.28
N VAL A 319 10.71 19.28 12.89
CA VAL A 319 11.80 20.23 12.59
C VAL A 319 12.48 20.08 11.22
N MET A 320 12.13 20.96 10.29
CA MET A 320 13.06 21.35 9.23
C MET A 320 13.24 22.87 9.28
N GLU A 321 14.45 23.28 9.63
CA GLU A 321 14.89 24.66 9.76
C GLU A 321 14.83 25.35 8.40
N TYR A 322 14.08 26.46 8.30
CA TYR A 322 14.03 27.26 7.08
C TYR A 322 15.36 27.99 6.89
N GLY A 323 16.24 27.41 6.08
CA GLY A 323 17.45 28.08 5.60
C GLY A 323 17.10 29.34 4.80
N PRO A 324 17.78 30.48 5.02
CA PRO A 324 17.41 31.75 4.40
C PRO A 324 17.96 31.89 2.98
N GLY A 325 17.24 32.66 2.14
CA GLY A 325 17.85 33.39 1.04
C GLY A 325 17.61 32.86 -0.38
N ALA A 326 16.54 33.35 -1.00
CA ALA A 326 16.50 33.61 -2.43
C ALA A 326 15.67 34.87 -2.70
N SER A 327 16.30 36.04 -2.60
CA SER A 327 15.70 37.28 -3.11
C SER A 327 15.72 37.20 -4.64
N LEU A 328 14.54 37.19 -5.27
CA LEU A 328 14.40 37.15 -6.72
C LEU A 328 13.58 38.34 -7.19
N THR A 329 14.25 39.48 -7.32
CA THR A 329 13.78 40.61 -8.12
C THR A 329 13.86 40.23 -9.61
N GLY A 330 12.79 39.60 -10.11
CA GLY A 330 12.53 39.47 -11.55
C GLY A 330 12.25 40.83 -12.19
N PRO A 331 12.36 40.95 -13.53
CA PRO A 331 12.42 42.25 -14.20
C PRO A 331 11.13 43.06 -14.05
N SER A 332 11.30 44.36 -13.77
CA SER A 332 10.20 45.32 -13.74
C SER A 332 9.57 45.45 -15.13
N SER A 333 8.38 44.88 -15.32
CA SER A 333 7.50 45.23 -16.43
C SER A 333 6.72 46.50 -16.08
N SER A 334 7.06 47.59 -16.76
CA SER A 334 6.28 48.83 -16.97
C SER A 334 4.95 48.94 -16.21
N ASN A 335 4.94 49.85 -15.23
CA ASN A 335 3.81 50.20 -14.38
C ASN A 335 2.62 50.81 -15.16
N THR A 336 1.73 49.98 -15.71
CA THR A 336 0.39 50.42 -16.12
C THR A 336 -0.57 50.28 -14.94
N ASN A 337 -0.86 51.40 -14.27
CA ASN A 337 -1.98 51.52 -13.33
C ASN A 337 -3.30 51.22 -14.06
N ILE A 338 -3.80 49.98 -13.97
CA ILE A 338 -5.18 49.66 -14.32
C ILE A 338 -6.04 49.81 -13.06
N THR A 339 -6.14 51.05 -12.57
CA THR A 339 -7.24 51.47 -11.70
C THR A 339 -8.48 51.69 -12.58
N GLY A 340 -9.02 50.60 -13.11
CA GLY A 340 -10.13 50.59 -14.06
C GLY A 340 -11.09 49.44 -13.78
N SER A 341 -12.38 49.76 -13.69
CA SER A 341 -13.43 48.76 -13.49
C SER A 341 -13.53 47.84 -14.71
N VAL A 342 -13.08 46.59 -14.58
CA VAL A 342 -13.19 45.58 -15.66
C VAL A 342 -14.57 44.94 -15.61
N THR A 343 -15.56 45.63 -16.19
CA THR A 343 -16.90 45.09 -16.43
C THR A 343 -16.93 44.21 -17.68
N GLY A 344 -17.07 42.90 -17.49
CA GLY A 344 -17.27 41.89 -18.54
C GLY A 344 -17.01 40.46 -18.04
N ASN A 345 -17.54 39.45 -18.74
CA ASN A 345 -17.54 38.01 -18.37
C ASN A 345 -16.14 37.32 -18.36
N SER A 346 -15.10 37.98 -17.87
CA SER A 346 -13.73 37.43 -17.83
C SER A 346 -12.84 37.92 -16.69
N ALA A 347 -13.33 38.69 -15.71
CA ALA A 347 -12.48 39.23 -14.63
C ALA A 347 -11.66 38.13 -13.91
N TYR A 348 -12.30 37.07 -13.40
CA TYR A 348 -11.60 35.94 -12.77
C TYR A 348 -10.77 35.12 -13.75
N VAL A 349 -11.24 34.93 -14.99
CA VAL A 349 -10.48 34.24 -16.05
C VAL A 349 -9.15 34.97 -16.28
N ASN A 350 -9.17 36.29 -16.41
CA ASN A 350 -7.98 37.11 -16.64
C ASN A 350 -7.05 37.10 -15.42
N MET A 351 -7.58 37.19 -14.19
CA MET A 351 -6.80 37.07 -12.95
C MET A 351 -6.11 35.71 -12.85
N ILE A 352 -6.79 34.61 -13.18
CA ILE A 352 -6.23 33.25 -13.12
C ILE A 352 -5.21 33.03 -14.24
N MET A 353 -5.45 33.52 -15.46
CA MET A 353 -4.48 33.45 -16.57
C MET A 353 -3.22 34.28 -16.26
N ASN A 354 -3.38 35.47 -15.69
CA ASN A 354 -2.28 36.30 -15.23
C ASN A 354 -1.49 35.59 -14.11
N ALA A 355 -2.18 35.07 -13.09
CA ALA A 355 -1.57 34.29 -12.01
C ALA A 355 -0.82 33.05 -12.54
N ALA A 356 -1.38 32.33 -13.51
CA ALA A 356 -0.73 31.19 -14.15
C ALA A 356 0.58 31.56 -14.83
N SER A 357 0.57 32.59 -15.68
CA SER A 357 1.77 33.03 -16.41
C SER A 357 2.89 33.54 -15.51
N GLN A 358 2.57 34.19 -14.39
CA GLN A 358 3.56 34.66 -13.41
C GLN A 358 4.07 33.54 -12.48
N SER A 359 3.17 32.69 -11.99
CA SER A 359 3.52 31.61 -11.04
C SER A 359 4.13 30.37 -11.70
N GLY A 360 3.91 30.18 -13.02
CA GLY A 360 4.27 28.95 -13.73
C GLY A 360 3.29 27.79 -13.49
N VAL A 361 2.11 28.05 -12.93
CA VAL A 361 1.10 27.02 -12.61
C VAL A 361 0.00 26.98 -13.67
N ASN A 362 -0.42 25.78 -14.06
CA ASN A 362 -1.53 25.53 -14.98
C ASN A 362 -2.84 26.24 -14.50
N PRO A 363 -3.44 27.13 -15.30
CA PRO A 363 -4.65 27.89 -14.91
C PRO A 363 -5.86 26.99 -14.69
N TYR A 364 -5.94 25.84 -15.36
CA TYR A 364 -7.01 24.87 -15.19
C TYR A 364 -6.90 24.19 -13.82
N VAL A 365 -5.67 23.92 -13.37
CA VAL A 365 -5.39 23.43 -12.01
C VAL A 365 -5.71 24.50 -10.96
N LEU A 366 -5.30 25.76 -11.17
CA LEU A 366 -5.65 26.87 -10.27
C LEU A 366 -7.17 27.04 -10.14
N ALA A 367 -7.91 27.00 -11.25
CA ALA A 367 -9.37 27.08 -11.24
C ALA A 367 -10.01 25.89 -10.52
N ALA A 368 -9.51 24.67 -10.74
CA ALA A 368 -9.96 23.49 -10.02
C ALA A 368 -9.72 23.60 -8.50
N MET A 369 -8.57 24.12 -8.07
CA MET A 369 -8.28 24.40 -6.65
C MET A 369 -9.32 25.35 -6.07
N ILE A 370 -9.56 26.48 -6.72
CA ILE A 370 -10.49 27.50 -6.25
C ILE A 370 -11.94 26.96 -6.18
N ILE A 371 -12.39 26.23 -7.21
CA ILE A 371 -13.73 25.61 -7.23
C ILE A 371 -13.89 24.58 -6.12
N GLN A 372 -12.83 23.79 -5.83
CA GLN A 372 -12.84 22.80 -4.77
C GLN A 372 -12.83 23.44 -3.37
N GLU A 373 -12.08 24.53 -3.18
CA GLU A 373 -11.92 25.21 -1.89
C GLU A 373 -13.07 26.17 -1.52
N GLN A 374 -13.75 26.77 -2.52
CA GLN A 374 -14.81 27.77 -2.31
C GLN A 374 -16.20 27.29 -2.76
N GLY A 375 -16.29 26.11 -3.37
CA GLY A 375 -17.49 25.59 -4.02
C GLY A 375 -17.77 26.28 -5.36
N SER A 376 -18.58 25.63 -6.23
CA SER A 376 -18.95 26.19 -7.53
C SER A 376 -19.76 27.50 -7.43
N SER A 377 -20.44 27.74 -6.30
CA SER A 377 -21.18 28.98 -6.02
C SER A 377 -20.30 30.14 -5.54
N GLY A 378 -19.06 29.89 -5.09
CA GLY A 378 -18.17 30.93 -4.56
C GLY A 378 -18.70 31.67 -3.33
N SER A 379 -19.63 31.06 -2.58
CA SER A 379 -20.28 31.69 -1.42
C SER A 379 -19.46 31.57 -0.11
N GLY A 380 -18.19 31.17 -0.20
CA GLY A 380 -17.29 31.01 0.94
C GLY A 380 -16.95 32.35 1.60
N LYS A 381 -17.01 32.41 2.94
CA LYS A 381 -16.62 33.59 3.73
C LYS A 381 -15.19 34.04 3.40
N SER A 382 -14.26 33.11 3.15
CA SER A 382 -12.86 33.35 2.77
C SER A 382 -12.69 34.24 1.53
N ILE A 383 -13.67 34.31 0.62
CA ILE A 383 -13.62 35.13 -0.60
C ILE A 383 -14.69 36.22 -0.65
N SER A 384 -15.44 36.40 0.45
CA SER A 384 -16.54 37.37 0.52
C SER A 384 -16.09 38.83 0.57
N GLY A 385 -14.88 39.11 1.08
CA GLY A 385 -14.42 40.44 1.44
C GLY A 385 -15.23 41.10 2.58
N LYS A 386 -16.09 40.35 3.28
CA LYS A 386 -17.08 40.83 4.27
C LYS A 386 -17.01 40.09 5.61
N GLU A 387 -16.00 39.26 5.84
CA GLU A 387 -15.86 38.56 7.13
C GLU A 387 -15.45 39.56 8.21
N SER A 388 -16.14 39.53 9.35
CA SER A 388 -15.97 40.57 10.37
C SER A 388 -14.54 40.62 10.92
N GLY A 389 -13.94 41.81 10.89
CA GLY A 389 -12.56 42.06 11.30
C GLY A 389 -11.50 41.80 10.22
N TYR A 390 -11.92 41.33 9.05
CA TYR A 390 -11.08 41.08 7.87
C TYR A 390 -11.74 41.56 6.57
N GLU A 391 -12.53 42.63 6.66
CA GLU A 391 -13.19 43.27 5.53
C GLU A 391 -12.16 43.73 4.48
N GLY A 392 -12.44 43.46 3.21
CA GLY A 392 -11.53 43.75 2.09
C GLY A 392 -10.36 42.77 1.89
N TYR A 393 -10.23 41.73 2.73
CA TYR A 393 -9.24 40.65 2.52
C TYR A 393 -9.87 39.38 1.94
N TYR A 394 -9.07 38.64 1.17
CA TYR A 394 -9.51 37.47 0.40
C TYR A 394 -8.50 36.32 0.51
N ASN A 395 -8.98 35.09 0.58
CA ASN A 395 -8.17 33.86 0.58
C ASN A 395 -8.83 32.78 -0.29
N PHE A 396 -8.51 32.78 -1.58
CA PHE A 396 -9.16 31.92 -2.59
C PHE A 396 -8.81 30.43 -2.47
N PHE A 397 -7.69 30.09 -1.84
CA PHE A 397 -7.18 28.71 -1.72
C PHE A 397 -7.18 28.16 -0.28
N ASN A 398 -7.80 28.90 0.66
CA ASN A 398 -7.78 28.58 2.09
C ASN A 398 -6.37 28.31 2.67
N ILE A 399 -5.36 29.08 2.22
CA ILE A 399 -3.99 29.01 2.75
C ILE A 399 -3.99 29.41 4.23
N GLU A 400 -3.32 28.62 5.08
CA GLU A 400 -3.26 28.82 6.54
C GLU A 400 -4.65 28.81 7.23
N ALA A 401 -5.68 28.26 6.58
CA ALA A 401 -7.04 28.19 7.12
C ALA A 401 -7.22 26.95 8.00
N TYR A 402 -6.81 27.05 9.27
CA TYR A 402 -7.04 26.03 10.29
C TYR A 402 -7.64 26.64 11.56
N GLN A 403 -8.47 25.88 12.29
CA GLN A 403 -9.04 26.36 13.54
C GLN A 403 -7.94 26.45 14.61
N SER A 404 -7.84 27.59 15.29
CA SER A 404 -6.80 27.82 16.30
C SER A 404 -7.29 28.76 17.39
N GLY A 405 -7.29 28.28 18.64
CA GLY A 405 -7.87 29.02 19.77
C GLY A 405 -9.32 29.43 19.49
N ASN A 406 -9.59 30.73 19.64
CA ASN A 406 -10.91 31.32 19.42
C ASN A 406 -11.18 31.71 17.94
N MET A 407 -10.25 31.46 17.02
CA MET A 407 -10.39 31.80 15.61
C MET A 407 -10.93 30.62 14.81
N THR A 408 -11.98 30.88 14.01
CA THR A 408 -12.42 29.94 12.97
C THR A 408 -11.33 29.78 11.90
N ALA A 409 -11.35 28.66 11.17
CA ALA A 409 -10.41 28.43 10.06
C ALA A 409 -10.43 29.56 9.01
N VAL A 410 -11.61 30.11 8.71
CA VAL A 410 -11.78 31.27 7.82
C VAL A 410 -11.07 32.50 8.38
N GLN A 411 -11.32 32.87 9.64
CA GLN A 411 -10.67 34.01 10.28
C GLN A 411 -9.15 33.83 10.38
N ARG A 412 -8.67 32.60 10.60
CA ARG A 412 -7.23 32.30 10.65
C ARG A 412 -6.56 32.50 9.29
N GLY A 413 -7.18 31.99 8.22
CA GLY A 413 -6.68 32.18 6.84
C GLY A 413 -6.77 33.63 6.38
N LEU A 414 -7.82 34.38 6.78
CA LEU A 414 -7.96 35.80 6.47
C LEU A 414 -7.02 36.69 7.30
N TRP A 415 -6.75 36.33 8.54
CA TRP A 415 -5.71 36.98 9.36
C TRP A 415 -4.33 36.84 8.73
N TRP A 416 -3.97 35.62 8.28
CA TRP A 416 -2.69 35.43 7.60
C TRP A 416 -2.63 36.21 6.28
N ALA A 417 -3.74 36.25 5.53
CA ALA A 417 -3.88 37.01 4.30
C ALA A 417 -3.78 38.55 4.48
N SER A 418 -4.15 39.08 5.66
CA SER A 418 -4.09 40.53 5.95
C SER A 418 -2.74 41.00 6.50
N GLN A 419 -1.85 40.10 6.91
CA GLN A 419 -0.49 40.48 7.31
C GLN A 419 0.36 40.89 6.09
N SER A 420 1.40 41.69 6.31
CA SER A 420 2.46 41.88 5.30
C SER A 420 3.34 40.63 5.17
N GLY A 421 3.88 40.38 3.98
CA GLY A 421 4.88 39.34 3.77
C GLY A 421 4.93 38.80 2.34
N ASN A 422 5.59 37.66 2.18
CA ASN A 422 5.74 36.98 0.89
C ASN A 422 4.38 36.60 0.26
N TYR A 423 4.42 36.33 -1.05
CA TYR A 423 3.30 35.89 -1.90
C TYR A 423 2.23 36.97 -2.09
N GLU A 424 2.61 38.18 -2.53
CA GLU A 424 1.69 39.31 -2.78
C GLU A 424 0.84 39.77 -1.58
N ARG A 425 1.26 39.44 -0.36
CA ARG A 425 0.55 39.84 0.86
C ARG A 425 0.85 41.29 1.26
N PRO A 426 -0.16 42.06 1.71
CA PRO A 426 -1.49 41.59 2.08
C PRO A 426 -2.46 41.44 0.89
N TRP A 427 -3.31 40.41 0.96
CA TRP A 427 -4.30 40.05 -0.08
C TRP A 427 -5.56 40.91 -0.01
N ASN A 428 -5.37 42.22 -0.17
CA ASN A 428 -6.42 43.24 -0.14
C ASN A 428 -7.21 43.38 -1.47
N SER A 429 -7.22 42.32 -2.28
CA SER A 429 -8.05 42.20 -3.49
C SER A 429 -8.15 40.71 -3.91
N PRO A 430 -9.19 40.33 -4.69
CA PRO A 430 -9.27 38.98 -5.26
C PRO A 430 -8.06 38.64 -6.14
N GLU A 431 -7.58 39.59 -6.95
CA GLU A 431 -6.45 39.40 -7.86
C GLU A 431 -5.16 39.06 -7.11
N LYS A 432 -4.81 39.82 -6.06
CA LYS A 432 -3.64 39.50 -5.21
C LYS A 432 -3.79 38.17 -4.48
N SER A 433 -5.00 37.81 -4.04
CA SER A 433 -5.24 36.51 -3.40
C SER A 433 -5.03 35.34 -4.37
N ILE A 434 -5.50 35.49 -5.60
CA ILE A 434 -5.34 34.49 -6.67
C ILE A 434 -3.87 34.39 -7.09
N LEU A 435 -3.20 35.52 -7.36
CA LEU A 435 -1.78 35.57 -7.72
C LEU A 435 -0.87 35.07 -6.60
N GLY A 436 -1.11 35.51 -5.37
CA GLY A 436 -0.35 35.11 -4.18
C GLY A 436 -0.48 33.62 -3.88
N GLY A 437 -1.71 33.08 -3.91
CA GLY A 437 -1.91 31.64 -3.74
C GLY A 437 -1.31 30.80 -4.87
N ALA A 438 -1.36 31.29 -6.10
CA ALA A 438 -0.67 30.66 -7.23
C ALA A 438 0.85 30.67 -7.06
N PHE A 439 1.45 31.76 -6.57
CA PHE A 439 2.88 31.79 -6.21
C PHE A 439 3.22 30.85 -5.05
N TYR A 440 2.38 30.79 -4.01
CA TYR A 440 2.58 29.86 -2.89
C TYR A 440 2.60 28.40 -3.40
N TYR A 441 1.63 28.03 -4.24
CA TYR A 441 1.59 26.68 -4.80
C TYR A 441 2.74 26.41 -5.80
N GLY A 442 2.98 27.34 -6.72
CA GLY A 442 3.96 27.22 -7.78
C GLY A 442 5.41 27.16 -7.27
N ASN A 443 5.76 27.99 -6.28
CA ASN A 443 7.10 28.01 -5.72
C ASN A 443 7.41 26.77 -4.87
N ASN A 444 6.44 26.27 -4.09
CA ASN A 444 6.67 25.13 -3.21
C ASN A 444 6.60 23.77 -3.92
N TYR A 445 5.81 23.62 -5.00
CA TYR A 445 5.60 22.31 -5.65
C TYR A 445 6.02 22.30 -7.13
N VAL A 446 5.41 23.14 -7.96
CA VAL A 446 5.58 23.07 -9.42
C VAL A 446 7.02 23.38 -9.86
N LYS A 447 7.63 24.45 -9.34
CA LYS A 447 8.99 24.87 -9.70
C LYS A 447 10.09 23.97 -9.16
N VAL A 448 9.83 23.18 -8.11
CA VAL A 448 10.73 22.13 -7.61
C VAL A 448 10.50 20.78 -8.32
N GLY A 449 9.69 20.79 -9.39
CA GLY A 449 9.41 19.64 -10.25
C GLY A 449 8.21 18.79 -9.83
N GLN A 450 7.63 18.97 -8.63
CA GLN A 450 6.48 18.21 -8.13
C GLN A 450 5.16 18.68 -8.79
N ASP A 451 5.12 18.56 -10.11
CA ASP A 451 4.12 19.12 -11.03
C ASP A 451 2.95 18.18 -11.35
N THR A 452 2.69 17.18 -10.50
CA THR A 452 1.46 16.35 -10.53
C THR A 452 1.06 15.96 -9.10
N PHE A 453 -0.18 15.56 -8.86
CA PHE A 453 -0.60 15.05 -7.55
C PHE A 453 0.15 13.78 -7.12
N TYR A 454 0.52 12.92 -8.08
CA TYR A 454 1.37 11.77 -7.83
C TYR A 454 2.75 12.18 -7.29
N LEU A 455 3.36 13.19 -7.91
CA LEU A 455 4.71 13.65 -7.56
C LEU A 455 4.73 14.45 -6.25
N LYS A 456 3.63 15.15 -5.94
CA LYS A 456 3.36 15.68 -4.59
C LYS A 456 3.35 14.58 -3.52
N LYS A 457 2.73 13.41 -3.77
CA LYS A 457 2.65 12.33 -2.76
C LYS A 457 3.93 11.52 -2.66
N PHE A 458 4.48 11.03 -3.76
CA PHE A 458 5.56 10.02 -3.73
C PHE A 458 6.95 10.63 -3.96
N ASN A 459 7.01 11.79 -4.64
CA ASN A 459 8.24 12.48 -5.05
C ASN A 459 9.37 11.57 -5.58
N VAL A 460 9.16 11.04 -6.77
CA VAL A 460 10.03 10.03 -7.41
C VAL A 460 10.88 10.61 -8.56
N GLN A 461 11.33 11.85 -8.41
CA GLN A 461 12.21 12.53 -9.36
C GLN A 461 13.10 13.57 -8.66
N GLY A 462 14.07 14.12 -9.40
CA GLY A 462 14.96 15.16 -8.89
C GLY A 462 15.95 14.65 -7.85
N SER A 463 16.66 15.56 -7.18
CA SER A 463 17.70 15.23 -6.21
C SER A 463 17.16 14.93 -4.80
N ASN A 464 15.95 15.38 -4.47
CA ASN A 464 15.35 15.25 -3.14
C ASN A 464 14.33 14.10 -3.07
N LEU A 465 14.71 12.92 -3.56
CA LEU A 465 13.84 11.75 -3.71
C LEU A 465 13.14 11.37 -2.40
N TYR A 466 11.85 11.02 -2.52
CA TYR A 466 10.97 10.53 -1.46
C TYR A 466 10.85 11.42 -0.21
N LYS A 467 11.22 12.71 -0.34
CA LYS A 467 11.13 13.77 0.66
C LYS A 467 10.25 14.91 0.14
N HIS A 468 9.98 15.91 0.96
CA HIS A 468 9.08 17.02 0.61
C HIS A 468 7.73 16.51 0.05
N GLN A 469 7.17 15.49 0.70
CA GLN A 469 5.90 14.91 0.30
C GLN A 469 4.76 15.73 0.91
N TYR A 470 3.74 16.00 0.11
CA TYR A 470 2.61 16.83 0.51
C TYR A 470 1.77 16.24 1.65
N MET A 471 1.74 14.91 1.75
CA MET A 471 0.85 14.17 2.63
C MET A 471 1.37 12.75 2.85
N THR A 472 1.12 12.21 4.04
CA THR A 472 1.50 10.84 4.44
C THR A 472 0.48 9.79 3.97
N ASN A 473 -0.80 10.14 3.80
CA ASN A 473 -1.87 9.23 3.37
C ASN A 473 -1.56 8.57 2.00
N VAL A 474 -1.47 7.24 1.98
CA VAL A 474 -1.21 6.45 0.76
C VAL A 474 -2.19 6.72 -0.38
N GLN A 475 -3.45 7.02 -0.05
CA GLN A 475 -4.53 7.25 -1.02
C GLN A 475 -4.53 8.68 -1.60
N GLY A 476 -3.63 9.54 -1.10
CA GLY A 476 -3.68 10.98 -1.27
C GLY A 476 -3.74 11.44 -2.73
N ALA A 477 -2.77 11.04 -3.55
CA ALA A 477 -2.67 11.47 -4.95
C ALA A 477 -3.90 11.08 -5.79
N ALA A 478 -4.36 9.83 -5.65
CA ALA A 478 -5.54 9.34 -6.35
C ALA A 478 -6.81 10.07 -5.88
N SER A 479 -6.93 10.33 -4.57
CA SER A 479 -8.07 11.04 -3.99
C SER A 479 -8.13 12.51 -4.43
N GLU A 480 -6.99 13.23 -4.39
CA GLU A 480 -6.90 14.60 -4.91
C GLU A 480 -7.22 14.63 -6.42
N GLY A 481 -6.56 13.78 -7.23
CA GLY A 481 -6.82 13.70 -8.67
C GLY A 481 -8.29 13.44 -9.00
N ALA A 482 -8.93 12.47 -8.34
CA ALA A 482 -10.33 12.15 -8.54
C ALA A 482 -11.27 13.30 -8.14
N VAL A 483 -10.98 14.00 -7.04
CA VAL A 483 -11.74 15.19 -6.60
C VAL A 483 -11.61 16.30 -7.63
N TYR A 484 -10.39 16.61 -8.07
CA TYR A 484 -10.10 17.70 -9.00
C TYR A 484 -10.64 17.43 -10.42
N SER A 485 -10.71 16.16 -10.84
CA SER A 485 -11.32 15.76 -12.11
C SER A 485 -12.78 16.24 -12.28
N LYS A 486 -13.49 16.53 -11.17
CA LYS A 486 -14.88 17.02 -11.17
C LYS A 486 -15.01 18.47 -11.66
N ALA A 487 -13.95 19.27 -11.53
CA ALA A 487 -13.92 20.63 -12.08
C ALA A 487 -13.74 20.64 -13.62
N TYR A 488 -13.22 19.55 -14.19
CA TYR A 488 -13.10 19.36 -15.63
C TYR A 488 -14.42 18.82 -16.18
N ASN A 489 -15.31 19.75 -16.55
CA ASN A 489 -16.60 19.43 -17.15
C ASN A 489 -16.46 18.70 -18.52
N SER A 490 -17.58 18.18 -19.04
CA SER A 490 -17.61 17.38 -20.26
C SER A 490 -17.01 18.09 -21.48
N ASP A 491 -17.23 19.40 -21.63
CA ASP A 491 -16.69 20.21 -22.73
C ASP A 491 -15.15 20.29 -22.58
N MET A 492 -14.67 20.56 -21.36
CA MET A 492 -13.24 20.65 -21.05
C MET A 492 -12.50 19.32 -21.26
N LYS A 493 -13.11 18.18 -20.93
CA LYS A 493 -12.52 16.86 -21.20
C LYS A 493 -12.34 16.54 -22.69
N GLN A 494 -13.00 17.28 -23.60
CA GLN A 494 -12.83 17.18 -25.06
C GLN A 494 -11.77 18.15 -25.64
N THR A 495 -10.98 18.80 -24.78
CA THR A 495 -9.83 19.62 -25.14
C THR A 495 -8.51 18.84 -24.99
N GLU A 496 -7.38 19.48 -25.32
CA GLU A 496 -6.06 18.91 -25.03
C GLU A 496 -5.77 18.99 -23.53
N LEU A 497 -5.48 17.83 -22.92
CA LEU A 497 -5.09 17.69 -21.53
C LEU A 497 -3.85 16.78 -21.47
N GLU A 498 -2.79 17.21 -20.78
CA GLU A 498 -1.52 16.50 -20.71
C GLU A 498 -1.32 15.80 -19.35
N PHE A 499 -0.98 14.52 -19.41
CA PHE A 499 -0.79 13.65 -18.25
C PHE A 499 0.63 13.07 -18.26
N LYS A 500 1.40 13.38 -17.21
CA LYS A 500 2.78 12.95 -16.99
C LYS A 500 2.77 11.73 -16.06
N ILE A 501 2.87 10.54 -16.67
CA ILE A 501 2.60 9.25 -16.03
C ILE A 501 3.93 8.57 -15.66
N PRO A 502 4.20 8.26 -14.38
CA PRO A 502 5.42 7.58 -13.95
C PRO A 502 5.64 6.22 -14.61
N VAL A 503 6.87 5.94 -15.01
CA VAL A 503 7.35 4.64 -15.46
C VAL A 503 8.63 4.31 -14.69
N TYR A 504 8.60 3.19 -13.95
CA TYR A 504 9.73 2.70 -13.16
C TYR A 504 10.45 1.55 -13.86
N ASN A 505 11.71 1.34 -13.48
CA ASN A 505 12.46 0.17 -13.88
C ASN A 505 11.99 -1.05 -13.07
N ASN A 506 12.03 -2.25 -13.66
CA ASN A 506 11.73 -3.52 -13.00
C ASN A 506 10.33 -3.61 -12.33
N MET A 507 9.33 -2.96 -12.90
CA MET A 507 7.93 -3.14 -12.47
C MET A 507 7.44 -4.58 -12.74
N PRO A 508 6.51 -5.12 -11.92
CA PRO A 508 5.89 -6.41 -12.21
C PRO A 508 5.05 -6.34 -13.49
N ASP A 509 4.99 -7.44 -14.23
CA ASP A 509 4.30 -7.52 -15.54
C ASP A 509 2.85 -7.00 -15.50
N ASN A 510 2.14 -7.38 -14.44
CA ASN A 510 0.76 -6.99 -14.18
C ASN A 510 0.68 -5.86 -13.15
N ALA A 511 -0.39 -5.07 -13.21
CA ALA A 511 -0.67 -4.04 -12.21
C ALA A 511 -0.81 -4.65 -10.81
N CYS A 512 -0.22 -4.02 -9.78
CA CYS A 512 -0.29 -4.54 -8.42
C CYS A 512 -1.74 -4.55 -7.91
N SER A 513 -2.24 -5.71 -7.49
CA SER A 513 -3.60 -5.85 -6.93
C SER A 513 -3.75 -5.18 -5.57
N GLN A 514 -4.95 -4.67 -5.28
CA GLN A 514 -5.26 -4.13 -3.95
C GLN A 514 -5.37 -5.28 -2.93
N PRO A 515 -4.69 -5.22 -1.77
CA PRO A 515 -4.85 -6.21 -0.71
C PRO A 515 -6.26 -6.15 -0.08
N THR A 516 -6.83 -7.30 0.26
CA THR A 516 -8.25 -7.45 0.69
C THR A 516 -8.47 -8.18 2.01
N GLY A 517 -7.41 -8.76 2.61
CA GLY A 517 -7.52 -9.49 3.89
C GLY A 517 -7.83 -8.57 5.07
N ASP A 518 -8.65 -9.04 6.00
CA ASP A 518 -9.04 -8.28 7.21
C ASP A 518 -9.22 -9.18 8.44
N GLY A 519 -9.14 -8.58 9.64
CA GLY A 519 -9.07 -9.27 10.93
C GLY A 519 -7.66 -9.25 11.54
N ASN A 520 -7.49 -9.84 12.72
CA ASN A 520 -6.21 -9.89 13.42
C ASN A 520 -5.12 -10.63 12.58
N PRO A 521 -3.94 -10.02 12.31
CA PRO A 521 -2.87 -10.60 11.50
C PRO A 521 -1.88 -11.49 12.29
N ASN A 522 -2.06 -11.65 13.59
CA ASN A 522 -1.08 -12.27 14.47
C ASN A 522 -0.98 -13.80 14.27
N ASN A 523 0.01 -14.22 13.49
CA ASN A 523 0.37 -15.61 13.23
C ASN A 523 1.62 -16.09 13.99
N LYS A 524 2.00 -15.45 15.10
CA LYS A 524 3.13 -15.90 15.92
C LYS A 524 2.72 -16.98 16.92
N LEU A 525 3.66 -17.84 17.32
CA LEU A 525 3.51 -18.77 18.43
C LEU A 525 3.93 -18.09 19.76
N SER A 526 3.29 -18.48 20.86
CA SER A 526 3.76 -18.23 22.23
C SER A 526 4.60 -19.40 22.75
N GLY A 527 4.49 -20.59 22.14
CA GLY A 527 5.32 -21.76 22.46
C GLY A 527 5.34 -22.77 21.32
N LEU A 528 6.47 -23.48 21.19
CA LEU A 528 6.68 -24.66 20.35
C LEU A 528 7.60 -25.62 21.12
N SER A 529 7.27 -26.91 21.17
CA SER A 529 8.09 -27.93 21.83
C SER A 529 7.80 -29.33 21.29
N VAL A 530 8.72 -30.26 21.56
CA VAL A 530 8.56 -31.69 21.25
C VAL A 530 8.72 -32.49 22.54
N GLU A 531 7.78 -33.39 22.81
CA GLU A 531 7.72 -34.14 24.08
C GLU A 531 8.98 -35.00 24.29
N GLY A 532 9.70 -34.75 25.38
CA GLY A 532 10.92 -35.50 25.72
C GLY A 532 12.17 -35.13 24.91
N PHE A 533 12.14 -34.07 24.09
CA PHE A 533 13.28 -33.67 23.26
C PHE A 533 13.57 -32.17 23.29
N SER A 534 14.84 -31.81 23.09
CA SER A 534 15.28 -30.41 22.93
C SER A 534 15.44 -30.05 21.47
N MET A 535 14.91 -28.88 21.08
CA MET A 535 15.09 -28.29 19.75
C MET A 535 16.33 -27.38 19.73
N THR A 536 16.98 -27.26 18.58
CA THR A 536 18.11 -26.34 18.35
C THR A 536 17.82 -25.40 17.17
N PRO A 537 17.76 -24.07 17.37
CA PRO A 537 17.90 -23.35 18.65
C PRO A 537 16.71 -23.62 19.60
N THR A 538 16.80 -23.14 20.83
CA THR A 538 15.63 -23.07 21.73
C THR A 538 14.54 -22.19 21.12
N PHE A 539 13.27 -22.48 21.41
CA PHE A 539 12.13 -21.77 20.81
C PHE A 539 12.22 -20.24 20.95
N SER A 540 12.02 -19.54 19.84
CA SER A 540 11.76 -18.11 19.76
C SER A 540 10.67 -17.86 18.71
N ARG A 541 9.67 -17.04 19.03
CA ARG A 541 8.54 -16.73 18.14
C ARG A 541 8.94 -16.13 16.78
N ASP A 542 10.15 -15.62 16.68
CA ASP A 542 10.71 -14.98 15.48
C ASP A 542 11.68 -15.91 14.71
N THR A 543 12.04 -17.06 15.28
CA THR A 543 12.78 -18.13 14.59
C THR A 543 11.81 -19.13 13.95
N LEU A 544 11.95 -19.34 12.64
CA LEU A 544 11.06 -20.20 11.86
C LEU A 544 11.55 -21.65 11.72
N GLU A 545 12.85 -21.90 11.83
CA GLU A 545 13.46 -23.21 11.56
C GLU A 545 14.17 -23.76 12.80
N TYR A 546 13.97 -25.05 13.07
CA TYR A 546 14.50 -25.76 14.21
C TYR A 546 15.01 -27.13 13.82
N ASN A 547 16.10 -27.55 14.44
CA ASN A 547 16.67 -28.88 14.25
C ASN A 547 16.40 -29.74 15.48
N LEU A 548 16.09 -31.01 15.24
CA LEU A 548 15.90 -32.04 16.26
C LEU A 548 16.60 -33.32 15.82
N ILE A 549 17.37 -33.93 16.71
CA ILE A 549 17.91 -35.28 16.53
C ILE A 549 17.11 -36.22 17.43
N VAL A 550 16.78 -37.41 16.93
CA VAL A 550 16.24 -38.53 17.70
C VAL A 550 16.96 -39.83 17.33
N ASP A 551 16.95 -40.81 18.22
CA ASP A 551 17.47 -42.15 17.94
C ASP A 551 16.67 -42.85 16.82
N PRO A 552 17.25 -43.76 16.01
CA PRO A 552 16.51 -44.47 14.97
C PRO A 552 15.36 -45.35 15.49
N ALA A 553 15.35 -45.74 16.77
CA ALA A 553 14.21 -46.42 17.39
C ALA A 553 12.97 -45.52 17.54
N VAL A 554 13.12 -44.19 17.55
CA VAL A 554 12.01 -43.23 17.67
C VAL A 554 11.23 -43.18 16.35
N SER A 555 10.12 -43.90 16.28
CA SER A 555 9.24 -43.97 15.10
C SER A 555 8.16 -42.89 15.05
N SER A 556 7.97 -42.13 16.14
CA SER A 556 7.07 -40.98 16.20
C SER A 556 7.52 -40.01 17.30
N ILE A 557 7.13 -38.75 17.16
CA ILE A 557 7.28 -37.71 18.19
C ILE A 557 5.93 -37.04 18.44
N ASN A 558 5.80 -36.32 19.56
CA ASN A 558 4.60 -35.55 19.89
C ASN A 558 4.95 -34.06 19.93
N VAL A 559 4.31 -33.26 19.06
CA VAL A 559 4.63 -31.85 18.85
C VAL A 559 3.55 -30.96 19.46
N TYR A 560 3.94 -30.06 20.36
CA TYR A 560 3.05 -29.09 20.98
C TYR A 560 3.36 -27.68 20.49
N ALA A 561 2.33 -26.90 20.18
CA ALA A 561 2.47 -25.49 19.84
C ALA A 561 1.24 -24.69 20.28
N THR A 562 1.47 -23.47 20.74
CA THR A 562 0.44 -22.55 21.25
C THR A 562 0.50 -21.24 20.48
N ALA A 563 -0.62 -20.78 19.92
CA ALA A 563 -0.68 -19.49 19.27
C ALA A 563 -0.45 -18.33 20.26
N LEU A 564 0.14 -17.23 19.79
CA LEU A 564 0.27 -16.00 20.58
C LEU A 564 -1.06 -15.25 20.70
N SER A 565 -1.86 -15.27 19.62
CA SER A 565 -3.23 -14.74 19.61
C SER A 565 -4.25 -15.87 19.69
N SER A 566 -5.26 -15.72 20.55
CA SER A 566 -6.41 -16.61 20.62
C SER A 566 -7.32 -16.58 19.39
N LEU A 567 -7.12 -15.61 18.48
CA LEU A 567 -7.83 -15.49 17.20
C LEU A 567 -7.13 -16.24 16.06
N ALA A 568 -5.95 -16.83 16.31
CA ALA A 568 -5.22 -17.65 15.35
C ALA A 568 -5.46 -19.15 15.59
N SER A 569 -5.26 -19.95 14.54
CA SER A 569 -5.35 -21.41 14.60
C SER A 569 -4.01 -22.06 14.26
N VAL A 570 -3.72 -23.20 14.88
CA VAL A 570 -2.47 -23.96 14.69
C VAL A 570 -2.78 -25.32 14.08
N LYS A 571 -1.96 -25.76 13.12
CA LYS A 571 -1.99 -27.09 12.50
C LYS A 571 -0.58 -27.69 12.47
N GLY A 572 -0.48 -29.01 12.36
CA GLY A 572 0.81 -29.73 12.36
C GLY A 572 1.33 -30.11 13.75
N THR A 573 0.44 -30.17 14.75
CA THR A 573 0.72 -30.59 16.13
C THR A 573 0.14 -31.99 16.43
N GLY A 574 0.52 -32.55 17.57
CA GLY A 574 0.13 -33.90 18.03
C GLY A 574 1.18 -34.95 17.67
N THR A 575 0.76 -36.23 17.68
CA THR A 575 1.63 -37.36 17.36
C THR A 575 1.91 -37.44 15.86
N ILE A 576 3.20 -37.39 15.49
CA ILE A 576 3.66 -37.40 14.10
C ILE A 576 4.60 -38.59 13.91
N SER A 577 4.28 -39.45 12.95
CA SER A 577 5.13 -40.57 12.55
C SER A 577 6.35 -40.08 11.77
N LEU A 578 7.51 -40.66 12.06
CA LEU A 578 8.76 -40.37 11.37
C LEU A 578 9.11 -41.49 10.39
N SER A 579 9.49 -41.11 9.18
CA SER A 579 10.24 -41.95 8.24
C SER A 579 11.70 -42.08 8.69
N SER A 580 12.43 -43.07 8.17
CA SER A 580 13.88 -43.19 8.41
C SER A 580 14.65 -42.02 7.79
N GLY A 581 15.71 -41.54 8.45
CA GLY A 581 16.48 -40.39 8.00
C GLY A 581 15.81 -39.05 8.37
N ASN A 582 15.73 -38.15 7.39
CA ASN A 582 15.27 -36.76 7.58
C ASN A 582 13.75 -36.65 7.44
N ASN A 583 13.14 -35.80 8.28
CA ASN A 583 11.70 -35.53 8.29
C ASN A 583 11.47 -34.03 8.53
N ASP A 584 10.77 -33.36 7.62
CA ASP A 584 10.40 -31.96 7.78
C ASP A 584 8.94 -31.84 8.26
N ILE A 585 8.76 -31.33 9.47
CA ILE A 585 7.45 -31.17 10.10
C ILE A 585 7.07 -29.69 10.11
N LYS A 586 5.97 -29.36 9.45
CA LYS A 586 5.45 -28.00 9.34
C LYS A 586 4.35 -27.73 10.35
N VAL A 587 4.62 -26.83 11.30
CA VAL A 587 3.62 -26.26 12.21
C VAL A 587 3.13 -24.94 11.62
N ALA A 588 1.92 -24.95 11.05
CA ALA A 588 1.33 -23.79 10.38
C ALA A 588 0.40 -23.04 11.33
N VAL A 589 0.66 -21.74 11.53
CA VAL A 589 -0.19 -20.81 12.28
C VAL A 589 -0.94 -19.92 11.28
N THR A 590 -2.26 -19.99 11.28
CA THR A 590 -3.14 -19.16 10.44
C THR A 590 -3.79 -18.09 11.30
N ALA A 591 -3.47 -16.82 11.04
CA ALA A 591 -4.12 -15.68 11.69
C ALA A 591 -5.58 -15.51 11.24
N GLN A 592 -6.36 -14.70 11.96
CA GLN A 592 -7.76 -14.43 11.65
C GLN A 592 -7.95 -13.85 10.24
N ASN A 593 -7.00 -13.04 9.76
CA ASN A 593 -7.04 -12.48 8.41
C ASN A 593 -6.54 -13.44 7.30
N GLY A 594 -6.30 -14.70 7.62
CA GLY A 594 -5.80 -15.72 6.69
C GLY A 594 -4.28 -15.72 6.49
N SER A 595 -3.51 -14.81 7.09
CA SER A 595 -2.05 -14.79 6.97
C SER A 595 -1.44 -16.02 7.65
N VAL A 596 -0.73 -16.86 6.90
CA VAL A 596 -0.08 -18.08 7.41
C VAL A 596 1.40 -17.82 7.71
N ARG A 597 1.88 -18.36 8.83
CA ARG A 597 3.32 -18.52 9.15
C ARG A 597 3.60 -19.99 9.39
N GLU A 598 4.61 -20.55 8.75
CA GLU A 598 5.08 -21.91 9.00
C GLU A 598 6.33 -21.87 9.90
N TYR A 599 6.35 -22.74 10.90
CA TYR A 599 7.55 -23.11 11.65
C TYR A 599 7.92 -24.53 11.24
N VAL A 600 9.19 -24.78 10.94
CA VAL A 600 9.68 -26.07 10.42
C VAL A 600 10.57 -26.74 11.46
N LEU A 601 10.24 -27.98 11.81
CA LEU A 601 11.10 -28.87 12.59
C LEU A 601 11.77 -29.87 11.65
N HIS A 602 13.08 -29.74 11.47
CA HIS A 602 13.93 -30.68 10.75
C HIS A 602 14.35 -31.80 11.71
N VAL A 603 13.69 -32.96 11.62
CA VAL A 603 13.90 -34.09 12.51
C VAL A 603 14.75 -35.16 11.84
N VAL A 604 15.95 -35.40 12.37
CA VAL A 604 16.91 -36.39 11.88
C VAL A 604 16.93 -37.61 12.79
N ARG A 605 16.62 -38.78 12.24
CA ARG A 605 16.83 -40.07 12.90
C ARG A 605 18.25 -40.58 12.63
N GLN A 606 19.10 -40.58 13.65
CA GLN A 606 20.50 -41.03 13.53
C GLN A 606 21.00 -41.69 14.81
N ASN A 607 21.96 -42.62 14.67
CA ASN A 607 22.57 -43.35 15.78
C ASN A 607 23.12 -42.40 16.85
N ASN A 608 22.99 -42.78 18.12
CA ASN A 608 23.32 -41.96 19.29
C ASN A 608 22.47 -40.68 19.44
N GLY A 609 21.36 -40.57 18.69
CA GLY A 609 20.33 -39.59 19.00
C GLY A 609 19.70 -39.87 20.37
N PRO A 610 19.07 -38.88 21.01
CA PRO A 610 18.29 -39.12 22.22
C PRO A 610 17.15 -40.11 21.95
N THR A 611 16.95 -41.06 22.86
CA THR A 611 15.70 -41.82 22.99
C THR A 611 14.74 -41.09 23.93
N TYR A 612 13.43 -41.36 23.82
CA TYR A 612 12.41 -40.74 24.67
C TYR A 612 12.72 -40.88 26.18
N THR A 613 13.06 -39.78 26.85
CA THR A 613 13.32 -39.75 28.30
C THR A 613 12.02 -39.61 29.08
N SER A 614 11.38 -40.73 29.39
CA SER A 614 10.26 -40.81 30.33
C SER A 614 10.73 -40.58 31.78
N GLY A 615 11.08 -39.34 32.14
CA GLY A 615 11.36 -39.00 33.53
C GLY A 615 12.15 -37.71 33.77
N VAL A 616 11.44 -36.62 34.04
CA VAL A 616 11.85 -35.67 35.09
C VAL A 616 10.75 -35.67 36.15
N GLY A 617 10.93 -36.51 37.17
CA GLY A 617 10.14 -36.45 38.39
C GLY A 617 10.67 -35.35 39.30
N THR A 618 9.77 -34.47 39.74
CA THR A 618 9.78 -33.85 41.08
C THR A 618 11.13 -33.51 41.71
N GLY A 619 11.62 -32.29 41.46
CA GLY A 619 12.32 -31.54 42.50
C GLY A 619 11.29 -31.01 43.51
N THR A 620 11.45 -31.30 44.80
CA THR A 620 10.48 -30.97 45.87
C THR A 620 10.27 -29.47 46.05
N GLY A 621 9.01 -29.01 46.02
CA GLY A 621 8.67 -27.58 46.18
C GLY A 621 7.17 -27.27 46.28
N SER A 622 6.48 -27.90 47.24
CA SER A 622 5.11 -27.61 47.78
C SER A 622 4.18 -26.61 47.06
N GLY A 623 2.96 -27.05 46.71
CA GLY A 623 1.76 -26.19 46.79
C GLY A 623 0.71 -26.29 45.67
N GLY A 624 -0.43 -26.91 45.97
CA GLY A 624 -1.76 -26.45 45.51
C GLY A 624 -2.18 -26.65 44.05
N ASN A 625 -2.96 -27.70 43.79
CA ASN A 625 -3.96 -27.72 42.71
C ASN A 625 -5.06 -26.66 42.99
N PRO A 626 -5.73 -26.10 41.97
CA PRO A 626 -7.19 -26.24 41.98
C PRO A 626 -7.85 -26.53 40.63
N SER A 627 -8.85 -27.42 40.71
CA SER A 627 -9.90 -27.60 39.70
C SER A 627 -10.89 -26.43 39.68
N SER A 628 -11.64 -26.30 38.57
CA SER A 628 -12.65 -25.27 38.32
C SER A 628 -13.76 -25.15 39.38
N GLY A 629 -14.16 -23.92 39.69
CA GLY A 629 -15.38 -23.56 40.43
C GLY A 629 -15.80 -22.12 40.13
N SER A 630 -17.11 -21.86 40.00
CA SER A 630 -17.66 -20.60 39.45
C SER A 630 -18.26 -19.66 40.51
N GLY A 631 -18.04 -18.35 40.34
CA GLY A 631 -18.96 -17.29 40.74
C GLY A 631 -18.75 -16.63 42.12
N GLY A 632 -18.69 -15.29 42.13
CA GLY A 632 -18.70 -14.47 43.35
C GLY A 632 -18.17 -13.06 43.11
N ASN A 633 -18.97 -12.03 43.44
CA ASN A 633 -18.68 -10.61 43.18
C ASN A 633 -18.59 -9.83 44.50
N ALA A 634 -17.60 -8.93 44.68
CA ALA A 634 -17.69 -7.64 45.41
C ALA A 634 -16.33 -7.01 45.80
N SER A 635 -16.02 -5.85 45.20
CA SER A 635 -15.60 -4.56 45.79
C SER A 635 -14.71 -4.40 47.05
N SER A 636 -13.87 -3.34 46.96
CA SER A 636 -13.29 -2.44 48.01
C SER A 636 -12.03 -2.83 48.82
N GLY A 637 -11.00 -1.94 48.79
CA GLY A 637 -9.74 -1.98 49.58
C GLY A 637 -9.80 -1.11 50.85
N PRO A 638 -8.75 -0.33 51.26
CA PRO A 638 -7.39 -0.11 50.68
C PRO A 638 -6.21 -0.10 51.71
N GLY A 639 -4.97 0.09 51.22
CA GLY A 639 -3.89 0.79 51.96
C GLY A 639 -2.63 0.00 52.40
N GLY A 640 -1.45 0.65 52.39
CA GLY A 640 -0.26 0.19 53.12
C GLY A 640 1.07 0.07 52.34
N SER A 641 1.83 1.17 52.34
CA SER A 641 3.31 1.29 52.29
C SER A 641 4.12 0.09 52.84
N ILE A 642 5.36 -0.18 52.42
CA ILE A 642 6.60 0.57 52.75
C ILE A 642 7.70 0.27 51.72
N GLY A 643 8.55 1.26 51.43
CA GLY A 643 9.92 1.03 50.92
C GLY A 643 10.91 1.85 51.74
N PRO A 644 12.23 1.64 51.54
CA PRO A 644 13.21 2.67 51.87
C PRO A 644 14.12 3.00 50.67
N GLY A 645 14.48 4.27 50.54
CA GLY A 645 15.55 4.72 49.63
C GLY A 645 16.34 5.86 50.27
N VAL A 646 17.60 6.01 49.86
CA VAL A 646 18.55 7.12 50.07
C VAL A 646 19.81 6.79 49.24
N SER A 647 20.65 7.70 48.74
CA SER A 647 20.52 9.10 48.29
C SER A 647 21.82 9.46 47.51
N LYS A 648 21.85 10.52 46.70
CA LYS A 648 23.03 10.98 45.91
C LYS A 648 23.77 12.09 46.66
N PRO A 649 25.12 12.10 46.70
CA PRO A 649 25.97 12.94 45.81
C PRO A 649 27.20 12.15 45.27
N SER A 650 28.11 12.63 44.40
CA SER A 650 28.13 13.69 43.35
C SER A 650 29.50 13.70 42.63
N GLY A 651 29.55 13.94 41.31
CA GLY A 651 30.78 14.37 40.59
C GLY A 651 31.42 13.38 39.60
N THR A 652 31.71 13.91 38.40
CA THR A 652 32.68 13.46 37.35
C THR A 652 32.55 12.09 36.66
N ASP A 653 32.69 12.17 35.33
CA ASP A 653 33.21 11.20 34.35
C ASP A 653 32.39 9.96 33.90
N ASN A 654 31.79 10.16 32.72
CA ASN A 654 31.93 9.38 31.47
C ASN A 654 31.78 7.84 31.41
N ALA A 655 31.03 7.42 30.39
CA ALA A 655 30.96 6.08 29.76
C ALA A 655 30.35 4.89 30.55
N GLY A 656 29.82 3.91 29.80
CA GLY A 656 29.57 2.55 30.29
C GLY A 656 28.13 2.03 30.15
N THR A 657 27.81 1.38 29.03
CA THR A 657 26.62 0.53 28.89
C THR A 657 26.78 -0.74 29.74
N PRO A 658 25.79 -1.16 30.56
CA PRO A 658 25.77 -2.50 31.13
C PRO A 658 25.40 -3.51 30.03
N GLY A 659 26.02 -4.68 29.90
CA GLY A 659 27.01 -5.29 30.79
C GLY A 659 26.83 -6.81 30.76
N GLY A 660 27.26 -7.45 29.67
CA GLY A 660 27.22 -8.92 29.55
C GLY A 660 28.16 -9.60 30.53
N SER A 661 27.80 -10.80 30.99
CA SER A 661 28.55 -11.55 31.99
C SER A 661 29.89 -12.07 31.47
N ASN A 662 30.97 -11.85 32.24
CA ASN A 662 32.27 -12.51 32.06
C ASN A 662 32.22 -13.99 32.45
N VAL A 663 32.91 -14.84 31.70
CA VAL A 663 33.78 -15.89 32.27
C VAL A 663 35.07 -15.96 31.44
N THR A 664 36.21 -15.98 32.13
CA THR A 664 37.57 -15.88 31.55
C THR A 664 38.27 -17.23 31.57
N ILE A 665 39.00 -17.58 30.51
CA ILE A 665 40.20 -18.44 30.59
C ILE A 665 41.31 -17.80 29.74
N ALA A 666 42.50 -17.63 30.32
CA ALA A 666 43.68 -17.05 29.67
C ALA A 666 44.48 -18.10 28.87
N PRO A 667 45.39 -17.65 27.98
CA PRO A 667 46.78 -17.91 28.33
C PRO A 667 47.77 -16.75 28.12
N ASN A 668 48.85 -16.84 28.91
CA ASN A 668 50.13 -16.15 28.86
C ASN A 668 50.66 -15.66 27.49
N GLY A 669 51.47 -14.59 27.56
CA GLY A 669 52.69 -14.48 26.74
C GLY A 669 52.75 -13.26 25.84
N SER A 670 53.37 -12.18 26.33
CA SER A 670 53.59 -10.95 25.56
C SER A 670 54.60 -11.13 24.41
N THR A 671 54.30 -10.57 23.25
CA THR A 671 55.26 -9.82 22.43
C THR A 671 54.51 -8.81 21.57
N SER A 672 55.18 -7.73 21.16
CA SER A 672 54.54 -6.44 20.88
C SER A 672 54.98 -5.83 19.55
N ILE A 673 54.34 -4.70 19.20
CA ILE A 673 54.77 -3.62 18.28
C ILE A 673 54.08 -3.56 16.89
N SER A 674 53.09 -2.66 16.86
CA SER A 674 52.71 -1.68 15.81
C SER A 674 52.52 -2.05 14.33
N VAL A 675 51.39 -1.57 13.78
CA VAL A 675 51.38 -0.79 12.54
C VAL A 675 50.57 0.49 12.78
N GLN A 676 51.06 1.64 12.32
CA GLN A 676 50.38 2.94 12.45
C GLN A 676 49.24 3.11 11.43
N THR A 677 48.29 3.97 11.77
CA THR A 677 47.28 4.47 10.85
C THR A 677 47.85 5.52 9.89
N SER A 678 47.30 5.61 8.67
CA SER A 678 47.27 6.87 7.91
C SER A 678 46.02 6.95 7.03
N THR A 679 45.38 8.11 7.04
CA THR A 679 44.16 8.46 6.30
C THR A 679 44.50 9.28 5.05
N GLY A 680 43.76 9.12 3.94
CA GLY A 680 43.94 10.01 2.77
C GLY A 680 43.16 9.65 1.49
N VAL A 681 42.04 10.36 1.28
CA VAL A 681 41.35 10.76 0.02
C VAL A 681 42.23 10.82 -1.27
N ILE A 682 41.75 10.66 -2.53
CA ILE A 682 40.67 11.39 -3.28
C ILE A 682 40.12 10.59 -4.51
N ALA A 683 38.79 10.70 -4.74
CA ALA A 683 37.90 10.68 -5.94
C ALA A 683 38.20 10.11 -7.38
N GLN A 684 37.07 9.93 -8.09
CA GLN A 684 36.76 9.82 -9.55
C GLN A 684 36.74 8.43 -10.25
N GLY A 685 35.76 8.26 -11.15
CA GLY A 685 35.54 7.09 -12.03
C GLY A 685 36.37 7.15 -13.34
N PRO A 686 36.01 6.46 -14.44
CA PRO A 686 34.66 6.16 -14.95
C PRO A 686 34.48 4.69 -15.44
N GLY A 687 33.45 4.40 -16.24
CA GLY A 687 33.26 3.11 -16.91
C GLY A 687 33.68 3.10 -18.39
N THR A 688 34.10 1.94 -18.91
CA THR A 688 34.12 1.58 -20.35
C THR A 688 34.29 0.07 -20.53
N ASP A 689 33.72 -0.48 -21.60
CA ASP A 689 33.77 -1.92 -21.93
C ASP A 689 35.17 -2.43 -22.32
N ILE A 690 35.46 -3.70 -22.00
CA ILE A 690 36.38 -4.54 -22.78
C ILE A 690 35.73 -5.90 -23.03
N LYS A 691 35.54 -6.24 -24.32
CA LYS A 691 35.37 -7.63 -24.78
C LYS A 691 36.73 -8.31 -24.87
N VAL A 692 36.81 -9.57 -24.44
CA VAL A 692 37.75 -10.55 -25.02
C VAL A 692 36.94 -11.79 -25.40
N THR A 693 37.32 -12.42 -26.52
CA THR A 693 36.61 -13.52 -27.19
C THR A 693 37.53 -14.75 -27.22
N GLU A 694 36.97 -15.89 -27.67
CA GLU A 694 37.63 -17.17 -28.01
C GLU A 694 37.76 -18.23 -26.89
N ALA A 695 37.74 -19.54 -27.18
CA ALA A 695 37.02 -20.28 -28.26
C ALA A 695 37.11 -21.81 -28.01
N VAL A 696 35.94 -22.47 -27.90
CA VAL A 696 35.54 -23.78 -28.51
C VAL A 696 36.39 -25.07 -28.30
N THR A 697 35.67 -26.22 -28.37
CA THR A 697 36.11 -27.65 -28.43
C THR A 697 36.34 -28.35 -27.08
N GLY A 698 35.84 -29.57 -26.84
CA GLY A 698 34.90 -30.42 -27.59
C GLY A 698 34.60 -31.74 -26.83
N SER A 699 33.38 -32.28 -26.95
CA SER A 699 32.94 -33.60 -26.37
C SER A 699 33.36 -34.78 -27.29
N PRO A 700 33.06 -36.10 -27.04
CA PRO A 700 32.22 -36.74 -26.00
C PRO A 700 32.74 -38.13 -25.45
N GLN A 701 31.83 -38.93 -24.84
CA GLN A 701 31.89 -40.40 -24.58
C GLN A 701 32.82 -40.95 -23.46
N GLN A 702 32.57 -42.10 -22.79
CA GLN A 702 31.33 -42.85 -22.43
C GLN A 702 31.66 -43.90 -21.33
N THR A 703 30.68 -44.25 -20.48
CA THR A 703 30.57 -45.46 -19.59
C THR A 703 31.74 -46.45 -19.42
N GLN A 704 32.14 -46.72 -18.15
CA GLN A 704 31.97 -48.04 -17.49
C GLN A 704 32.43 -48.01 -16.00
N ALA A 705 31.88 -48.91 -15.18
CA ALA A 705 32.42 -49.31 -13.87
C ALA A 705 33.19 -50.63 -14.02
N PRO A 706 34.19 -50.95 -13.16
CA PRO A 706 33.85 -51.79 -12.00
C PRO A 706 34.67 -51.58 -10.72
N ALA A 707 34.08 -52.06 -9.60
CA ALA A 707 34.68 -52.72 -8.43
C ALA A 707 35.96 -52.18 -7.74
N ASP A 708 35.72 -51.58 -6.56
CA ASP A 708 36.30 -51.90 -5.23
C ASP A 708 37.83 -51.82 -4.95
N GLY A 709 38.20 -51.27 -3.79
CA GLY A 709 39.61 -51.17 -3.32
C GLY A 709 40.04 -49.79 -2.78
N GLN A 710 39.53 -49.41 -1.61
CA GLN A 710 39.85 -48.23 -0.78
C GLN A 710 41.07 -47.32 -1.13
N SER A 711 40.79 -46.03 -1.34
CA SER A 711 41.49 -44.93 -0.65
C SER A 711 40.67 -43.63 -0.74
N SER A 712 39.76 -43.40 0.21
CA SER A 712 38.94 -42.17 0.22
C SER A 712 39.73 -40.96 0.74
N SER A 713 40.04 -40.04 -0.17
CA SER A 713 40.33 -38.65 0.18
C SER A 713 39.05 -37.99 0.71
N SER A 714 39.05 -37.51 1.96
CA SER A 714 37.92 -36.70 2.47
C SER A 714 37.68 -35.50 1.56
N ALA A 715 36.44 -35.34 1.10
CA ALA A 715 36.07 -34.17 0.31
C ALA A 715 35.97 -32.94 1.23
N LYS A 716 36.44 -31.77 0.78
CA LYS A 716 36.22 -30.50 1.53
C LYS A 716 34.71 -30.29 1.73
N GLY A 717 34.27 -30.25 2.99
CA GLY A 717 32.87 -30.17 3.42
C GLY A 717 32.29 -31.46 4.00
N ASP A 718 32.94 -32.61 3.87
CA ASP A 718 32.57 -33.88 4.53
C ASP A 718 33.29 -33.96 5.89
N ILE A 719 32.63 -33.44 6.93
CA ILE A 719 33.19 -33.21 8.26
C ILE A 719 32.87 -34.39 9.19
N ASN A 720 31.76 -35.10 8.91
CA ASN A 720 31.40 -36.30 9.66
C ASN A 720 32.10 -37.58 9.14
N GLY A 721 32.64 -37.57 7.91
CA GLY A 721 33.34 -38.68 7.28
C GLY A 721 32.42 -39.71 6.59
N ASP A 722 31.17 -39.35 6.27
CA ASP A 722 30.17 -40.25 5.68
C ASP A 722 30.22 -40.32 4.13
N GLY A 723 31.09 -39.52 3.51
CA GLY A 723 31.28 -39.47 2.06
C GLY A 723 30.30 -38.53 1.32
N LYS A 724 29.49 -37.76 2.06
CA LYS A 724 28.55 -36.76 1.52
C LYS A 724 28.84 -35.39 2.12
N ILE A 725 28.22 -34.36 1.56
CA ILE A 725 28.31 -32.98 2.05
C ILE A 725 26.86 -32.50 2.21
N ASN A 726 26.38 -32.40 3.44
CA ASN A 726 24.98 -32.14 3.73
C ASN A 726 24.77 -31.46 5.10
N SER A 727 23.52 -31.30 5.54
CA SER A 727 23.19 -30.62 6.80
C SER A 727 23.79 -31.28 8.05
N LEU A 728 24.17 -32.56 7.99
CA LEU A 728 24.92 -33.23 9.06
C LEU A 728 26.32 -32.60 9.26
N ASP A 729 26.98 -32.16 8.18
CA ASP A 729 28.30 -31.52 8.26
C ASP A 729 28.20 -30.10 8.82
N VAL A 730 27.16 -29.36 8.42
CA VAL A 730 26.81 -28.06 9.01
C VAL A 730 26.62 -28.20 10.51
N LEU A 731 25.86 -29.22 10.94
CA LEU A 731 25.58 -29.46 12.35
C LEU A 731 26.83 -29.94 13.12
N LYS A 732 27.65 -30.80 12.52
CA LYS A 732 28.94 -31.26 13.08
C LYS A 732 29.89 -30.09 13.31
N LEU A 733 30.01 -29.19 12.32
CA LEU A 733 30.80 -27.97 12.39
C LEU A 733 30.24 -27.00 13.42
N GLN A 734 28.93 -26.73 13.42
CA GLN A 734 28.29 -25.83 14.38
C GLN A 734 28.48 -26.33 15.83
N ARG A 735 28.41 -27.64 16.08
CA ARG A 735 28.66 -28.23 17.41
C ARG A 735 30.13 -28.13 17.82
N TYR A 736 31.07 -28.31 16.89
CA TYR A 736 32.50 -28.10 17.11
C TYR A 736 32.81 -26.64 17.49
N LEU A 737 32.27 -25.66 16.76
CA LEU A 737 32.47 -24.24 17.03
C LEU A 737 31.89 -23.77 18.38
N LEU A 738 30.91 -24.52 18.91
CA LEU A 738 30.33 -24.29 20.24
C LEU A 738 31.02 -25.09 21.35
N ASN A 739 32.13 -25.79 21.06
CA ASN A 739 32.83 -26.72 21.96
C ASN A 739 31.93 -27.86 22.51
N LEU A 740 30.83 -28.19 21.82
CA LEU A 740 29.88 -29.24 22.22
C LEU A 740 30.28 -30.63 21.73
N GLU A 741 31.24 -30.70 20.79
CA GLU A 741 31.71 -31.95 20.18
C GLU A 741 33.13 -31.75 19.61
N THR A 742 33.91 -32.82 19.50
CA THR A 742 35.21 -32.79 18.80
C THR A 742 35.07 -33.42 17.41
N ILE A 743 35.81 -32.87 16.44
CA ILE A 743 35.95 -33.43 15.09
C ILE A 743 37.35 -34.00 14.90
N SER A 744 37.46 -35.05 14.10
CA SER A 744 38.74 -35.69 13.78
C SER A 744 39.67 -34.72 13.02
N GLU A 745 40.98 -34.99 12.99
CA GLU A 745 41.91 -34.16 12.20
C GLU A 745 41.54 -34.12 10.70
N LYS A 746 41.00 -35.22 10.16
CA LYS A 746 40.42 -35.24 8.81
C LYS A 746 39.18 -34.33 8.70
N GLY A 747 38.31 -34.36 9.70
CA GLY A 747 37.15 -33.47 9.80
C GLY A 747 37.53 -31.99 9.90
N LYS A 748 38.62 -31.64 10.59
CA LYS A 748 39.14 -30.26 10.62
C LYS A 748 39.63 -29.81 9.25
N LEU A 749 40.39 -30.66 8.55
CA LEU A 749 40.85 -30.38 7.19
C LEU A 749 39.71 -30.29 6.16
N ALA A 750 38.63 -31.05 6.37
CA ALA A 750 37.42 -30.95 5.58
C ALA A 750 36.56 -29.72 5.93
N ALA A 751 36.63 -29.27 7.19
CA ALA A 751 35.90 -28.11 7.70
C ALA A 751 36.54 -26.77 7.31
N ASP A 752 37.87 -26.67 7.25
CA ASP A 752 38.58 -25.50 6.69
C ASP A 752 38.22 -25.37 5.21
N LEU A 753 37.24 -24.53 4.89
CA LEU A 753 36.71 -24.35 3.54
C LEU A 753 37.39 -23.18 2.84
N ASN A 754 37.72 -22.11 3.57
CA ASN A 754 38.39 -20.93 3.02
C ASN A 754 39.91 -21.15 2.78
N GLY A 755 40.53 -22.15 3.40
CA GLY A 755 41.96 -22.46 3.31
C GLY A 755 42.85 -21.66 4.25
N ASP A 756 42.32 -21.06 5.32
CA ASP A 756 43.07 -20.18 6.23
C ASP A 756 43.79 -20.92 7.38
N GLY A 757 43.65 -22.25 7.46
CA GLY A 757 44.25 -23.10 8.49
C GLY A 757 43.52 -23.08 9.84
N LYS A 758 42.35 -22.43 9.91
CA LYS A 758 41.46 -22.41 11.08
C LYS A 758 40.11 -22.98 10.68
N VAL A 759 39.31 -23.31 11.70
CA VAL A 759 37.94 -23.77 11.52
C VAL A 759 37.06 -22.88 12.37
N ASN A 760 36.30 -22.00 11.72
CA ASN A 760 35.57 -20.91 12.38
C ASN A 760 34.18 -20.66 11.74
N SER A 761 33.49 -19.57 12.15
CA SER A 761 32.15 -19.25 11.65
C SER A 761 32.10 -18.88 10.16
N GLN A 762 33.22 -18.50 9.55
CA GLN A 762 33.31 -18.28 8.10
C GLN A 762 33.17 -19.60 7.34
N ASP A 763 33.76 -20.68 7.83
CA ASP A 763 33.63 -22.01 7.25
C ASP A 763 32.20 -22.54 7.36
N LEU A 764 31.54 -22.30 8.50
CA LEU A 764 30.14 -22.66 8.68
C LEU A 764 29.24 -21.98 7.62
N LEU A 765 29.49 -20.70 7.34
CA LEU A 765 28.78 -19.96 6.29
C LEU A 765 29.09 -20.49 4.89
N LEU A 766 30.35 -20.84 4.59
CA LEU A 766 30.74 -21.43 3.31
C LEU A 766 30.10 -22.81 3.10
N LEU A 767 30.02 -23.62 4.15
CA LEU A 767 29.38 -24.94 4.11
C LEU A 767 27.87 -24.82 3.86
N GLN A 768 27.21 -23.90 4.57
CA GLN A 768 25.79 -23.59 4.36
C GLN A 768 25.52 -23.14 2.92
N LYS A 769 26.31 -22.20 2.38
CA LYS A 769 26.20 -21.77 0.98
C LYS A 769 26.39 -22.92 0.00
N LYS A 770 27.43 -23.74 0.19
CA LYS A 770 27.76 -24.90 -0.65
C LYS A 770 26.61 -25.91 -0.72
N ILE A 771 25.92 -26.15 0.39
CA ILE A 771 24.77 -27.06 0.46
C ILE A 771 23.50 -26.44 -0.16
N LEU A 772 23.36 -25.11 -0.08
CA LEU A 772 22.27 -24.36 -0.71
C LEU A 772 22.49 -24.08 -2.20
N GLY A 773 23.68 -24.38 -2.75
CA GLY A 773 24.04 -24.09 -4.15
C GLY A 773 24.27 -22.60 -4.45
N LEU A 774 24.76 -21.85 -3.46
CA LEU A 774 24.96 -20.38 -3.48
C LEU A 774 26.44 -19.95 -3.56
#